data_AF-A0AB33CYH4-F1
#
_entry.id   AF-A0AB33CYH4-F1
#
_cell.length_a   1.000
_cell.length_b   1.000
_cell.length_c   1.000
_cell.angle_alpha   90.00
_cell.angle_beta   90.00
_cell.angle_gamma   90.00
#
_symmetry.space_group_name_H-M   'P 1'
#
loop_
_entity.id
_entity.type
_entity.pdbx_description
1 polymer ?
#
loop_
_entity_poly.entity_id
_entity_poly.type
_entity_poly.pdbx_seq_one_letter_code
_entity_poly.pdbx_strand_id
1 'polypeptide(L)'
;MQEHRLAASRHNRHGLQIMSFEQAAVRLAGGFTRPIDDESLRAAIQAALPATPMGELENIKALPGMIDAVADTLHKAWRAGIDLTVRATDHPRLAAMAQIEAAVLDQLPPGMMRPLDIVAAATARIGHAPALLGPLEIVGLTELSPCWRSLLQALTAHIPVRWTAGPRSVPAWLDGTGVTVARAPAHAPGISAASAATAYHEAIEAMRWARSLLASGIPASEIAIATASPADYDDHFLALRADANIDLHFIHGIRTVATREGQAAAALADIVVRGLSQSRLRRLAALCRDSGPFETLPEGWLRVLPTDAPLSTLGAWNRLLARLTPEDWPDGADHVAALRTAVETLVKGSAAASEIGEAFLKGRALAIWRKALLAGPAASIDATLETLKQDDGLEACVCVAWMPASALAASPRRFVRLLGLNSSRWPRGIAEDRLIPGHIIPTQVLDPLPVNLADRRDFETILATTADTVVLSRARRDSDGRLLGRSPLLAGRDDETYLRRNATPAHAFSETDRLMARPQEFAADPQALGAQGCWRDWRQADITPHDGLVRADHPLVLAILGRTQSASSLRRLLRNPLSFVWVYAFGWSEPQSSTEPLVLDALGIGDLVHLVLDRALRNLETGGGLASADAEAIEAAVARAVQAVAADWESERPVPPAVIWSRTLDDARVMAGRALSYGDDVLPGARSYGEVPFGGLEPKSDAETPWDASEPVAIPDTGFNIAGYIDRLDISGDGKRALVRDYKTGRPPRGDIRLNGGRELQRCLYAFAVKALLGDDVAISASLLYPREPVNLQLDDPEAVLEEITGYLRAARSSLAGGAALPGPDSGGDYDDLAFALPANASATYCKRKMPAVTERLGEVAQVWEAE
;
A
#
# COMPACT_ATOMS: atom_id res chain seq x y z
N MET A 1 1.21 10.98 -35.87
CA MET A 1 1.12 12.44 -36.15
C MET A 1 2.41 13.19 -35.83
N GLN A 2 3.03 13.01 -34.64
CA GLN A 2 4.30 13.66 -34.27
C GLN A 2 5.40 13.46 -35.32
N GLU A 3 5.62 12.23 -35.78
CA GLU A 3 6.62 11.94 -36.82
C GLU A 3 6.40 12.71 -38.13
N HIS A 4 5.16 12.84 -38.59
CA HIS A 4 4.88 13.64 -39.78
C HIS A 4 5.13 15.12 -39.55
N ARG A 5 4.86 15.64 -38.35
CA ARG A 5 5.18 17.03 -37.98
C ARG A 5 6.69 17.25 -37.94
N LEU A 6 7.43 16.30 -37.37
CA LEU A 6 8.90 16.32 -37.35
C LEU A 6 9.47 16.25 -38.76
N ALA A 7 8.96 15.35 -39.60
CA ALA A 7 9.37 15.22 -41.00
C ALA A 7 9.06 16.51 -41.78
N ALA A 8 7.86 17.07 -41.65
CA ALA A 8 7.49 18.33 -42.29
C ALA A 8 8.42 19.48 -41.87
N SER A 9 8.74 19.55 -40.58
CA SER A 9 9.66 20.55 -40.02
C SER A 9 11.08 20.37 -40.57
N ARG A 10 11.60 19.14 -40.61
CA ARG A 10 12.92 18.83 -41.21
C ARG A 10 13.02 19.20 -42.69
N HIS A 11 11.90 19.15 -43.41
CA HIS A 11 11.83 19.51 -44.83
C HIS A 11 11.36 20.95 -45.08
N ASN A 12 11.26 21.80 -44.04
CA ASN A 12 10.80 23.20 -44.14
C ASN A 12 9.47 23.35 -44.90
N ARG A 13 8.53 22.42 -44.72
CA ARG A 13 7.22 22.47 -45.39
C ARG A 13 6.29 23.44 -44.68
N HIS A 14 6.29 24.70 -45.10
CA HIS A 14 5.38 25.73 -44.61
C HIS A 14 3.95 25.54 -45.15
N GLY A 15 2.93 25.83 -44.33
CA GLY A 15 1.51 25.77 -44.73
C GLY A 15 0.86 24.37 -44.68
N LEU A 16 1.64 23.29 -44.51
CA LEU A 16 1.11 21.95 -44.32
C LEU A 16 0.47 21.81 -42.92
N GLN A 17 -0.76 21.32 -42.88
CA GLN A 17 -1.46 21.01 -41.63
C GLN A 17 -1.62 19.50 -41.47
N ILE A 18 -1.35 19.01 -40.26
CA ILE A 18 -1.43 17.57 -39.93
C ILE A 18 -2.47 17.41 -38.82
N MET A 19 -3.57 16.75 -39.18
CA MET A 19 -4.76 16.57 -38.35
C MET A 19 -5.44 15.23 -38.67
N SER A 20 -6.35 14.77 -37.80
CA SER A 20 -7.19 13.61 -38.09
C SER A 20 -8.23 13.92 -39.17
N PHE A 21 -8.83 12.90 -39.79
CA PHE A 21 -9.92 13.10 -40.75
C PHE A 21 -11.12 13.81 -40.10
N GLU A 22 -11.43 13.47 -38.85
CA GLU A 22 -12.47 14.14 -38.07
C GLU A 22 -12.17 15.64 -37.86
N GLN A 23 -10.92 16.00 -37.53
CA GLN A 23 -10.53 17.40 -37.40
C GLN A 23 -10.67 18.17 -38.73
N ALA A 24 -10.37 17.54 -39.86
CA ALA A 24 -10.57 18.12 -41.18
C ALA A 24 -12.08 18.31 -41.49
N ALA A 25 -12.92 17.32 -41.14
CA ALA A 25 -14.37 17.40 -41.29
C ALA A 25 -14.96 18.54 -40.45
N VAL A 26 -14.53 18.67 -39.19
CA VAL A 26 -14.94 19.75 -38.28
C VAL A 26 -14.55 21.12 -38.82
N ARG A 27 -13.31 21.27 -39.30
CA ARG A 27 -12.82 22.51 -39.90
C ARG A 27 -13.68 22.96 -41.08
N LEU A 28 -14.18 22.01 -41.87
CA LEU A 28 -15.09 22.28 -42.98
C LEU A 28 -16.53 22.54 -42.52
N ALA A 29 -16.98 21.88 -41.45
CA ALA A 29 -18.30 22.07 -40.85
C ALA A 29 -18.49 23.47 -40.25
N GLY A 30 -17.44 24.07 -39.67
CA GLY A 30 -17.46 25.45 -39.19
C GLY A 30 -16.44 25.74 -38.09
N GLY A 31 -16.06 27.01 -37.93
CA GLY A 31 -15.00 27.43 -36.98
C GLY A 31 -15.32 27.25 -35.49
N PHE A 32 -16.60 27.08 -35.14
CA PHE A 32 -17.06 26.83 -33.75
C PHE A 32 -17.48 25.38 -33.51
N THR A 33 -17.43 24.54 -34.54
CA THR A 33 -17.78 23.12 -34.43
C THR A 33 -16.63 22.36 -33.77
N ARG A 34 -16.96 21.37 -32.96
CA ARG A 34 -16.00 20.44 -32.34
C ARG A 34 -16.63 19.05 -32.23
N PRO A 35 -15.83 17.97 -32.25
CA PRO A 35 -16.36 16.64 -31.97
C PRO A 35 -16.77 16.55 -30.50
N ILE A 36 -17.65 15.61 -30.19
CA ILE A 36 -17.99 15.25 -28.82
C ILE A 36 -16.79 14.48 -28.24
N ASP A 37 -16.15 15.01 -27.19
CA ASP A 37 -15.09 14.31 -26.47
C ASP A 37 -15.65 13.41 -25.35
N ASP A 38 -14.87 12.39 -24.97
CA ASP A 38 -15.30 11.39 -23.97
C ASP A 38 -15.65 11.99 -22.60
N GLU A 39 -14.98 13.06 -22.18
CA GLU A 39 -15.20 13.69 -20.88
C GLU A 39 -16.53 14.46 -20.88
N SER A 40 -16.74 15.28 -21.90
CA SER A 40 -18.01 15.98 -22.11
C SER A 40 -19.17 15.01 -22.31
N LEU A 41 -18.95 13.90 -23.03
CA LEU A 41 -19.96 12.85 -23.23
C LEU A 41 -20.35 12.20 -21.92
N ARG A 42 -19.39 11.73 -21.12
CA ARG A 42 -19.68 11.09 -19.83
C ARG A 42 -20.38 12.05 -18.87
N ALA A 43 -19.96 13.31 -18.81
CA ALA A 43 -20.61 14.33 -17.99
C ALA A 43 -22.06 14.59 -18.44
N ALA A 44 -22.29 14.69 -19.76
CA ALA A 44 -23.63 14.86 -20.32
C ALA A 44 -24.52 13.63 -20.05
N ILE A 45 -23.99 12.41 -20.18
CA ILE A 45 -24.70 11.17 -19.81
C ILE A 45 -25.03 11.17 -18.31
N GLN A 46 -24.08 11.53 -17.45
CA GLN A 46 -24.31 11.57 -16.00
C GLN A 46 -25.45 12.54 -15.61
N ALA A 47 -25.55 13.68 -16.30
CA ALA A 47 -26.62 14.66 -16.09
C ALA A 47 -27.96 14.22 -16.69
N ALA A 48 -27.94 13.69 -17.92
CA ALA A 48 -29.15 13.33 -18.67
C ALA A 48 -29.78 12.01 -18.19
N LEU A 49 -28.95 11.03 -17.82
CA LEU A 49 -29.39 9.66 -17.54
C LEU A 49 -30.48 9.65 -16.46
N PRO A 50 -30.34 10.24 -15.25
CA PRO A 50 -31.36 10.15 -14.20
C PRO A 50 -32.77 10.60 -14.63
N ALA A 51 -32.86 11.66 -15.44
CA ALA A 51 -34.12 12.24 -15.89
C ALA A 51 -34.70 11.56 -17.15
N THR A 52 -33.90 10.80 -17.89
CA THR A 52 -34.32 10.19 -19.16
C THR A 52 -34.97 8.83 -18.92
N PRO A 53 -36.21 8.57 -19.39
CA PRO A 53 -36.80 7.24 -19.38
C PRO A 53 -36.00 6.28 -20.26
N MET A 54 -35.67 5.10 -19.74
CA MET A 54 -34.83 4.09 -20.38
C MET A 54 -35.61 2.80 -20.70
N GLY A 55 -36.93 2.81 -20.57
CA GLY A 55 -37.81 1.69 -20.94
C GLY A 55 -37.40 0.37 -20.26
N GLU A 56 -37.09 -0.66 -21.05
CA GLU A 56 -36.62 -1.96 -20.54
C GLU A 56 -35.29 -1.85 -19.75
N LEU A 57 -34.49 -0.82 -20.02
CA LEU A 57 -33.21 -0.59 -19.34
C LEU A 57 -33.36 0.23 -18.04
N GLU A 58 -34.59 0.61 -17.64
CA GLU A 58 -34.83 1.44 -16.45
C GLU A 58 -34.30 0.78 -15.16
N ASN A 59 -34.52 -0.53 -15.00
CA ASN A 59 -34.11 -1.26 -13.80
C ASN A 59 -32.58 -1.36 -13.63
N ILE A 60 -31.82 -1.15 -14.72
CA ILE A 60 -30.35 -1.22 -14.70
C ILE A 60 -29.69 0.17 -14.80
N LYS A 61 -30.49 1.22 -14.96
CA LYS A 61 -30.06 2.61 -15.18
C LYS A 61 -29.17 3.17 -14.07
N ALA A 62 -29.39 2.73 -12.83
CA ALA A 62 -28.63 3.17 -11.66
C ALA A 62 -27.42 2.28 -11.33
N LEU A 63 -27.17 1.21 -12.10
CA LEU A 63 -26.06 0.29 -11.82
C LEU A 63 -24.69 0.93 -12.12
N PRO A 64 -23.64 0.56 -11.36
CA PRO A 64 -22.27 0.97 -11.67
C PRO A 64 -21.88 0.55 -13.10
N GLY A 65 -21.21 1.44 -13.83
CA GLY A 65 -20.78 1.21 -15.22
C GLY A 65 -21.83 1.47 -16.29
N MET A 66 -23.05 1.88 -15.93
CA MET A 66 -24.09 2.24 -16.91
C MET A 66 -23.67 3.42 -17.80
N ILE A 67 -23.00 4.43 -17.22
CA ILE A 67 -22.49 5.59 -17.98
C ILE A 67 -21.52 5.14 -19.08
N ASP A 68 -20.56 4.28 -18.76
CA ASP A 68 -19.61 3.74 -19.74
C ASP A 68 -20.31 2.86 -20.78
N ALA A 69 -21.28 2.05 -20.36
CA ALA A 69 -22.06 1.23 -21.30
C ALA A 69 -22.82 2.10 -22.32
N VAL A 70 -23.47 3.18 -21.88
CA VAL A 70 -24.16 4.13 -22.77
C VAL A 70 -23.17 4.82 -23.70
N ALA A 71 -22.05 5.33 -23.16
CA ALA A 71 -21.02 6.00 -23.95
C ALA A 71 -20.44 5.10 -25.05
N ASP A 72 -20.12 3.84 -24.72
CA ASP A 72 -19.60 2.85 -25.66
C ASP A 72 -20.63 2.51 -26.76
N THR A 73 -21.90 2.28 -26.39
CA THR A 73 -22.97 1.96 -27.33
C THR A 73 -23.23 3.13 -28.29
N LEU A 74 -23.29 4.37 -27.79
CA LEU A 74 -23.45 5.57 -28.63
C LEU A 74 -22.29 5.72 -29.61
N HIS A 75 -21.05 5.55 -29.13
CA HIS A 75 -19.87 5.60 -29.99
C HIS A 75 -19.90 4.57 -31.12
N LYS A 76 -20.33 3.33 -30.85
CA LYS A 76 -20.50 2.31 -31.89
C LYS A 76 -21.54 2.71 -32.91
N ALA A 77 -22.73 3.13 -32.47
CA ALA A 77 -23.80 3.59 -33.35
C ALA A 77 -23.35 4.76 -34.25
N TRP A 78 -22.68 5.76 -33.66
CA TRP A 78 -22.14 6.91 -34.38
C TRP A 78 -21.07 6.53 -35.40
N ARG A 79 -20.13 5.66 -35.05
CA ARG A 79 -19.06 5.22 -35.97
C ARG A 79 -19.62 4.36 -37.11
N ALA A 80 -20.64 3.56 -36.83
CA ALA A 80 -21.36 2.77 -37.83
C ALA A 80 -22.25 3.62 -38.75
N GLY A 81 -22.51 4.89 -38.39
CA GLY A 81 -23.41 5.77 -39.14
C GLY A 81 -24.89 5.39 -38.98
N ILE A 82 -25.25 4.79 -37.83
CA ILE A 82 -26.62 4.41 -37.52
C ILE A 82 -27.34 5.62 -36.94
N ASP A 83 -28.46 6.01 -37.54
CA ASP A 83 -29.37 7.00 -36.98
C ASP A 83 -30.35 6.30 -36.01
N LEU A 84 -30.13 6.49 -34.71
CA LEU A 84 -30.97 5.88 -33.66
C LEU A 84 -32.40 6.42 -33.67
N THR A 85 -32.60 7.68 -34.08
CA THR A 85 -33.92 8.31 -34.11
C THR A 85 -34.78 7.71 -35.22
N VAL A 86 -34.19 7.50 -36.40
CA VAL A 86 -34.88 6.83 -37.53
C VAL A 86 -35.26 5.39 -37.16
N ARG A 87 -34.43 4.71 -36.36
CA ARG A 87 -34.64 3.32 -35.96
C ARG A 87 -35.36 3.15 -34.62
N ALA A 88 -35.83 4.23 -34.00
CA ALA A 88 -36.47 4.18 -32.69
C ALA A 88 -37.72 3.29 -32.68
N THR A 89 -38.45 3.20 -33.80
CA THR A 89 -39.64 2.36 -33.93
C THR A 89 -39.34 0.87 -34.13
N ASP A 90 -38.08 0.50 -34.41
CA ASP A 90 -37.70 -0.88 -34.72
C ASP A 90 -37.69 -1.77 -33.44
N HIS A 91 -37.35 -1.19 -32.28
CA HIS A 91 -37.24 -1.94 -31.02
C HIS A 91 -37.28 -1.02 -29.78
N PRO A 92 -37.91 -1.40 -28.65
CA PRO A 92 -37.96 -0.60 -27.42
C PRO A 92 -36.60 -0.10 -26.91
N ARG A 93 -35.57 -0.96 -26.94
CA ARG A 93 -34.20 -0.54 -26.61
C ARG A 93 -33.61 0.51 -27.54
N LEU A 94 -33.94 0.49 -28.84
CA LEU A 94 -33.48 1.54 -29.76
C LEU A 94 -34.21 2.86 -29.49
N ALA A 95 -35.50 2.81 -29.12
CA ALA A 95 -36.22 3.97 -28.62
C ALA A 95 -35.56 4.55 -27.36
N ALA A 96 -35.19 3.71 -26.39
CA ALA A 96 -34.47 4.16 -25.19
C ALA A 96 -33.10 4.77 -25.53
N MET A 97 -32.34 4.14 -26.43
CA MET A 97 -31.04 4.67 -26.87
C MET A 97 -31.16 6.00 -27.65
N ALA A 98 -32.21 6.18 -28.45
CA ALA A 98 -32.50 7.44 -29.14
C ALA A 98 -32.91 8.55 -28.15
N GLN A 99 -33.69 8.21 -27.12
CA GLN A 99 -34.10 9.15 -26.08
C GLN A 99 -32.90 9.66 -25.27
N ILE A 100 -32.01 8.75 -24.85
CA ILE A 100 -30.79 9.17 -24.13
C ILE A 100 -29.81 9.89 -25.04
N GLU A 101 -29.69 9.52 -26.33
CA GLU A 101 -28.90 10.29 -27.30
C GLU A 101 -29.40 11.74 -27.37
N ALA A 102 -30.71 11.95 -27.56
CA ALA A 102 -31.30 13.28 -27.62
C ALA A 102 -31.08 14.09 -26.34
N ALA A 103 -31.35 13.50 -25.17
CA ALA A 103 -31.15 14.15 -23.88
C ALA A 103 -29.68 14.50 -23.61
N VAL A 104 -28.75 13.66 -24.06
CA VAL A 104 -27.30 13.93 -23.97
C VAL A 104 -26.91 15.09 -24.88
N LEU A 105 -27.40 15.11 -26.12
CA LEU A 105 -27.12 16.19 -27.06
C LEU A 105 -27.66 17.54 -26.56
N ASP A 106 -28.81 17.56 -25.90
CA ASP A 106 -29.39 18.77 -25.29
C ASP A 106 -28.55 19.34 -24.13
N GLN A 107 -27.74 18.51 -23.47
CA GLN A 107 -26.80 18.94 -22.41
C GLN A 107 -25.47 19.45 -22.98
N LEU A 108 -25.12 19.04 -24.20
CA LEU A 108 -23.86 19.40 -24.81
C LEU A 108 -23.92 20.81 -25.40
N PRO A 109 -22.82 21.59 -25.35
CA PRO A 109 -22.75 22.89 -25.99
C PRO A 109 -23.08 22.81 -27.48
N PRO A 110 -23.80 23.78 -28.08
CA PRO A 110 -24.29 23.70 -29.47
C PRO A 110 -23.21 23.46 -30.55
N GLY A 111 -21.94 23.77 -30.26
CA GLY A 111 -20.82 23.49 -31.16
C GLY A 111 -20.32 22.05 -31.13
N MET A 112 -20.72 21.24 -30.13
CA MET A 112 -20.38 19.81 -30.04
C MET A 112 -21.37 19.00 -30.84
N MET A 113 -20.88 18.34 -31.89
CA MET A 113 -21.72 17.64 -32.86
C MET A 113 -21.31 16.18 -32.96
N ARG A 114 -22.29 15.28 -33.07
CA ARG A 114 -22.03 13.87 -33.38
C ARG A 114 -21.48 13.73 -34.80
N PRO A 115 -20.75 12.65 -35.14
CA PRO A 115 -20.10 12.47 -36.44
C PRO A 115 -21.01 12.71 -37.66
N LEU A 116 -22.25 12.20 -37.64
CA LEU A 116 -23.18 12.39 -38.75
C LEU A 116 -23.60 13.84 -38.96
N ASP A 117 -23.76 14.60 -37.87
CA ASP A 117 -24.15 16.01 -37.96
C ASP A 117 -22.95 16.87 -38.43
N ILE A 118 -21.72 16.50 -38.04
CA ILE A 118 -20.48 17.08 -38.60
C ILE A 118 -20.44 16.83 -40.11
N VAL A 119 -20.70 15.60 -40.55
CA VAL A 119 -20.71 15.24 -41.97
C VAL A 119 -21.76 16.03 -42.74
N ALA A 120 -22.97 16.17 -42.20
CA ALA A 120 -24.03 16.98 -42.82
C ALA A 120 -23.61 18.45 -42.93
N ALA A 121 -23.09 19.05 -41.84
CA ALA A 121 -22.64 20.44 -41.82
C ALA A 121 -21.44 20.70 -42.72
N ALA A 122 -20.50 19.77 -42.81
CA ALA A 122 -19.33 19.83 -43.69
C ALA A 122 -19.73 19.69 -45.17
N THR A 123 -20.66 18.77 -45.47
CA THR A 123 -21.18 18.58 -46.84
C THR A 123 -21.95 19.80 -47.32
N ALA A 124 -22.74 20.45 -46.45
CA ALA A 124 -23.41 21.70 -46.77
C ALA A 124 -22.43 22.86 -47.11
N ARG A 125 -21.17 22.76 -46.64
CA ARG A 125 -20.11 23.76 -46.85
C ARG A 125 -18.98 23.27 -47.76
N ILE A 126 -19.20 22.17 -48.48
CA ILE A 126 -18.17 21.47 -49.26
C ILE A 126 -17.47 22.38 -50.30
N GLY A 127 -18.19 23.39 -50.82
CA GLY A 127 -17.64 24.38 -51.75
C GLY A 127 -16.45 25.19 -51.19
N HIS A 128 -16.27 25.25 -49.87
CA HIS A 128 -15.12 25.89 -49.23
C HIS A 128 -13.88 25.00 -49.10
N ALA A 129 -13.99 23.70 -49.43
CA ALA A 129 -12.89 22.75 -49.29
C ALA A 129 -11.58 23.18 -50.00
N PRO A 130 -11.59 23.76 -51.23
CA PRO A 130 -10.37 24.20 -51.89
C PRO A 130 -9.60 25.29 -51.12
N ALA A 131 -10.31 26.20 -50.45
CA ALA A 131 -9.71 27.29 -49.70
C ALA A 131 -9.31 26.88 -48.27
N LEU A 132 -10.10 26.01 -47.62
CA LEU A 132 -9.91 25.65 -46.21
C LEU A 132 -8.96 24.47 -45.99
N LEU A 133 -9.03 23.46 -46.87
CA LEU A 133 -8.27 22.22 -46.76
C LEU A 133 -7.17 22.15 -47.83
N GLY A 134 -7.47 22.59 -49.05
CA GLY A 134 -6.59 22.38 -50.20
C GLY A 134 -6.49 20.88 -50.56
N PRO A 135 -5.44 20.46 -51.28
CA PRO A 135 -5.20 19.04 -51.57
C PRO A 135 -5.06 18.21 -50.28
N LEU A 136 -5.81 17.11 -50.20
CA LEU A 136 -5.86 16.26 -49.01
C LEU A 136 -5.08 14.96 -49.24
N GLU A 137 -4.19 14.63 -48.32
CA GLU A 137 -3.47 13.35 -48.29
C GLU A 137 -3.80 12.58 -47.01
N ILE A 138 -4.34 11.37 -47.17
CA ILE A 138 -4.61 10.45 -46.07
C ILE A 138 -3.45 9.46 -45.97
N VAL A 139 -2.74 9.49 -44.85
CA VAL A 139 -1.54 8.68 -44.60
C VAL A 139 -1.74 7.80 -43.37
N GLY A 140 -1.31 6.55 -43.45
CA GLY A 140 -1.23 5.65 -42.29
C GLY A 140 -2.57 5.03 -41.85
N LEU A 141 -3.68 5.35 -42.51
CA LEU A 141 -4.97 4.69 -42.28
C LEU A 141 -5.11 3.45 -43.16
N THR A 142 -5.57 2.36 -42.54
CA THR A 142 -5.95 1.12 -43.23
C THR A 142 -7.45 1.03 -43.44
N GLU A 143 -8.24 1.90 -42.81
CA GLU A 143 -9.70 1.91 -42.84
C GLU A 143 -10.25 3.24 -42.31
N LEU A 144 -11.51 3.57 -42.61
CA LEU A 144 -12.22 4.76 -42.13
C LEU A 144 -13.63 4.37 -41.67
N SER A 145 -14.03 4.82 -40.47
CA SER A 145 -15.36 4.52 -39.93
C SER A 145 -16.47 4.90 -40.93
N PRO A 146 -17.51 4.04 -41.10
CA PRO A 146 -18.55 4.26 -42.09
C PRO A 146 -19.19 5.65 -42.11
N CYS A 147 -19.39 6.27 -40.95
CA CYS A 147 -19.98 7.61 -40.85
C CYS A 147 -19.24 8.67 -41.67
N TRP A 148 -17.93 8.53 -41.88
CA TRP A 148 -17.09 9.51 -42.58
C TRP A 148 -16.97 9.29 -44.10
N ARG A 149 -17.38 8.12 -44.60
CA ARG A 149 -17.08 7.69 -45.99
C ARG A 149 -17.78 8.55 -47.04
N SER A 150 -19.02 8.96 -46.78
CA SER A 150 -19.79 9.83 -47.68
C SER A 150 -19.15 11.21 -47.84
N LEU A 151 -18.63 11.79 -46.75
CA LEU A 151 -17.91 13.06 -46.79
C LEU A 151 -16.62 12.94 -47.61
N LEU A 152 -15.86 11.86 -47.42
CA LEU A 152 -14.64 11.61 -48.20
C LEU A 152 -14.96 11.57 -49.70
N GLN A 153 -16.02 10.86 -50.08
CA GLN A 153 -16.47 10.80 -51.48
C GLN A 153 -16.92 12.17 -52.00
N ALA A 154 -17.64 12.97 -51.19
CA ALA A 154 -18.04 14.32 -51.60
C ALA A 154 -16.83 15.25 -51.80
N LEU A 155 -15.77 15.11 -50.99
CA LEU A 155 -14.56 15.91 -51.10
C LEU A 155 -13.82 15.71 -52.44
N THR A 156 -13.85 14.51 -53.02
CA THR A 156 -13.12 14.22 -54.28
C THR A 156 -13.67 14.99 -55.47
N ALA A 157 -14.93 15.44 -55.41
CA ALA A 157 -15.52 16.30 -56.43
C ALA A 157 -15.01 17.75 -56.38
N HIS A 158 -14.39 18.18 -55.27
CA HIS A 158 -13.99 19.57 -55.04
C HIS A 158 -12.48 19.75 -54.90
N ILE A 159 -11.76 18.75 -54.36
CA ILE A 159 -10.32 18.81 -54.13
C ILE A 159 -9.64 17.49 -54.52
N PRO A 160 -8.36 17.51 -54.90
CA PRO A 160 -7.58 16.29 -55.04
C PRO A 160 -7.47 15.58 -53.68
N VAL A 161 -7.92 14.34 -53.63
CA VAL A 161 -7.78 13.48 -52.44
C VAL A 161 -6.91 12.28 -52.79
N ARG A 162 -5.82 12.10 -52.04
CA ARG A 162 -4.90 10.98 -52.19
C ARG A 162 -4.92 10.09 -50.95
N TRP A 163 -5.07 8.78 -51.15
CA TRP A 163 -4.90 7.77 -50.11
C TRP A 163 -3.52 7.12 -50.24
N THR A 164 -2.60 7.49 -49.36
CA THR A 164 -1.23 6.95 -49.32
C THR A 164 -1.22 5.71 -48.43
N ALA A 165 -1.61 4.57 -49.03
CA ALA A 165 -1.61 3.28 -48.37
C ALA A 165 -0.18 2.78 -48.10
N GLY A 166 0.73 3.02 -49.04
CA GLY A 166 2.03 2.35 -49.04
C GLY A 166 1.85 0.83 -49.17
N PRO A 167 2.46 0.00 -48.30
CA PRO A 167 2.31 -1.45 -48.34
C PRO A 167 1.05 -1.97 -47.60
N ARG A 168 0.19 -1.07 -47.10
CA ARG A 168 -1.01 -1.42 -46.35
C ARG A 168 -2.10 -1.97 -47.26
N SER A 169 -3.03 -2.75 -46.67
CA SER A 169 -4.27 -3.11 -47.35
C SER A 169 -5.08 -1.85 -47.67
N VAL A 170 -5.72 -1.87 -48.84
CA VAL A 170 -6.57 -0.78 -49.32
C VAL A 170 -8.02 -1.23 -49.17
N PRO A 171 -8.86 -0.46 -48.49
CA PRO A 171 -10.28 -0.78 -48.37
C PRO A 171 -10.98 -0.87 -49.72
N ALA A 172 -11.78 -1.93 -49.91
CA ALA A 172 -12.54 -2.14 -51.15
C ALA A 172 -13.58 -1.03 -51.40
N TRP A 173 -14.10 -0.38 -50.35
CA TRP A 173 -15.09 0.70 -50.51
C TRP A 173 -14.51 1.99 -51.10
N LEU A 174 -13.18 2.13 -51.21
CA LEU A 174 -12.56 3.26 -51.91
C LEU A 174 -12.77 3.19 -53.42
N ASP A 175 -13.05 2.00 -53.97
CA ASP A 175 -13.29 1.83 -55.40
C ASP A 175 -14.52 2.66 -55.83
N GLY A 176 -14.35 3.49 -56.86
CA GLY A 176 -15.41 4.37 -57.35
C GLY A 176 -15.62 5.68 -56.57
N THR A 177 -14.83 5.95 -55.52
CA THR A 177 -14.95 7.21 -54.73
C THR A 177 -14.24 8.41 -55.35
N GLY A 178 -13.40 8.20 -56.37
CA GLY A 178 -12.55 9.24 -56.97
C GLY A 178 -11.24 9.51 -56.21
N VAL A 179 -10.97 8.80 -55.11
CA VAL A 179 -9.73 8.92 -54.34
C VAL A 179 -8.57 8.28 -55.11
N THR A 180 -7.46 9.01 -55.26
CA THR A 180 -6.25 8.46 -55.89
C THR A 180 -5.45 7.63 -54.88
N VAL A 181 -5.33 6.32 -55.12
CA VAL A 181 -4.62 5.42 -54.20
C VAL A 181 -3.15 5.29 -54.59
N ALA A 182 -2.25 5.59 -53.65
CA ALA A 182 -0.82 5.39 -53.79
C ALA A 182 -0.35 4.18 -52.98
N ARG A 183 0.17 3.17 -53.69
CA ARG A 183 0.69 1.93 -53.14
C ARG A 183 2.22 1.89 -53.22
N ALA A 184 2.82 1.15 -52.30
CA ALA A 184 4.25 0.82 -52.28
C ALA A 184 4.41 -0.69 -52.05
N PRO A 185 5.50 -1.31 -52.49
CA PRO A 185 5.76 -2.72 -52.20
C PRO A 185 5.89 -2.94 -50.69
N ALA A 186 5.45 -4.11 -50.23
CA ALA A 186 5.67 -4.55 -48.85
C ALA A 186 7.16 -4.73 -48.57
N HIS A 187 7.59 -4.39 -47.35
CA HIS A 187 8.89 -4.78 -46.85
C HIS A 187 8.93 -6.28 -46.57
N ALA A 188 10.13 -6.84 -46.53
CA ALA A 188 10.38 -8.25 -46.23
C ALA A 188 11.29 -8.37 -44.99
N PRO A 189 10.77 -8.06 -43.78
CA PRO A 189 11.59 -8.11 -42.58
C PRO A 189 12.02 -9.55 -42.26
N GLY A 190 13.17 -9.68 -41.60
CA GLY A 190 13.56 -10.92 -40.92
C GLY A 190 12.57 -11.22 -39.79
N ILE A 191 11.92 -12.38 -39.86
CA ILE A 191 10.90 -12.79 -38.89
C ILE A 191 11.47 -13.92 -38.04
N SER A 192 11.36 -13.78 -36.72
CA SER A 192 11.65 -14.86 -35.77
C SER A 192 10.50 -15.00 -34.77
N ALA A 193 10.31 -16.22 -34.24
CA ALA A 193 9.36 -16.49 -33.18
C ALA A 193 10.09 -16.92 -31.90
N ALA A 194 9.59 -16.53 -30.74
CA ALA A 194 10.12 -16.93 -29.45
C ALA A 194 9.01 -17.16 -28.42
N SER A 195 9.22 -18.13 -27.51
CA SER A 195 8.39 -18.24 -26.31
C SER A 195 9.16 -17.95 -25.05
N ALA A 196 8.52 -17.19 -24.16
CA ALA A 196 8.96 -16.94 -22.80
C ALA A 196 8.14 -17.77 -21.79
N ALA A 197 8.64 -17.88 -20.57
CA ALA A 197 8.01 -18.70 -19.53
C ALA A 197 6.67 -18.11 -19.06
N THR A 198 6.64 -16.79 -18.85
CA THR A 198 5.50 -16.00 -18.37
C THR A 198 5.50 -14.64 -19.07
N ALA A 199 4.42 -13.86 -18.96
CA ALA A 199 4.35 -12.49 -19.50
C ALA A 199 5.47 -11.58 -18.93
N TYR A 200 5.79 -11.71 -17.64
CA TYR A 200 6.90 -10.97 -17.03
C TYR A 200 8.26 -11.35 -17.65
N HIS A 201 8.52 -12.66 -17.83
CA HIS A 201 9.73 -13.11 -18.53
C HIS A 201 9.75 -12.63 -19.98
N GLU A 202 8.60 -12.56 -20.64
CA GLU A 202 8.47 -12.01 -21.98
C GLU A 202 8.87 -10.53 -22.06
N ALA A 203 8.45 -9.73 -21.07
CA ALA A 203 8.83 -8.32 -20.95
C ALA A 203 10.33 -8.15 -20.68
N ILE A 204 10.93 -8.98 -19.81
CA ILE A 204 12.39 -9.02 -19.59
C ILE A 204 13.13 -9.27 -20.90
N GLU A 205 12.72 -10.28 -21.67
CA GLU A 205 13.34 -10.61 -22.93
C GLU A 205 13.18 -9.49 -23.97
N ALA A 206 12.06 -8.76 -23.94
CA ALA A 206 11.87 -7.58 -24.78
C ALA A 206 12.83 -6.44 -24.41
N MET A 207 13.07 -6.21 -23.11
CA MET A 207 14.04 -5.22 -22.63
C MET A 207 15.49 -5.61 -22.96
N ARG A 208 15.85 -6.89 -22.83
CA ARG A 208 17.16 -7.42 -23.24
C ARG A 208 17.40 -7.24 -24.74
N TRP A 209 16.38 -7.53 -25.54
CA TRP A 209 16.40 -7.32 -26.98
C TRP A 209 16.57 -5.83 -27.34
N ALA A 210 15.77 -4.94 -26.75
CA ALA A 210 15.89 -3.49 -26.99
C ALA A 210 17.28 -2.98 -26.61
N ARG A 211 17.82 -3.41 -25.46
CA ARG A 211 19.19 -3.08 -25.02
C ARG A 211 20.24 -3.56 -26.03
N SER A 212 20.11 -4.77 -26.56
CA SER A 212 21.09 -5.28 -27.55
C SER A 212 21.12 -4.45 -28.83
N LEU A 213 19.96 -3.94 -29.28
CA LEU A 213 19.88 -3.07 -30.46
C LEU A 213 20.48 -1.69 -30.17
N LEU A 214 20.19 -1.12 -29.00
CA LEU A 214 20.81 0.14 -28.59
C LEU A 214 22.34 0.01 -28.49
N ALA A 215 22.82 -1.10 -27.91
CA ALA A 215 24.25 -1.39 -27.78
C ALA A 215 24.94 -1.61 -29.14
N SER A 216 24.22 -2.06 -30.17
CA SER A 216 24.74 -2.19 -31.54
C SER A 216 24.66 -0.89 -32.36
N GLY A 217 24.23 0.23 -31.75
CA GLY A 217 24.18 1.54 -32.37
C GLY A 217 22.88 1.85 -33.13
N ILE A 218 21.83 1.03 -32.96
CA ILE A 218 20.51 1.34 -33.53
C ILE A 218 19.87 2.51 -32.75
N PRO A 219 19.38 3.56 -33.43
CA PRO A 219 18.69 4.65 -32.78
C PRO A 219 17.42 4.17 -32.05
N ALA A 220 17.20 4.67 -30.84
CA ALA A 220 16.02 4.30 -30.03
C ALA A 220 14.69 4.55 -30.76
N SER A 221 14.61 5.64 -31.54
CA SER A 221 13.46 5.99 -32.37
C SER A 221 13.10 4.98 -33.46
N GLU A 222 13.97 4.03 -33.75
CA GLU A 222 13.74 2.96 -34.75
C GLU A 222 13.20 1.66 -34.13
N ILE A 223 13.07 1.61 -32.80
CA ILE A 223 12.74 0.40 -32.04
C ILE A 223 11.34 0.53 -31.42
N ALA A 224 10.47 -0.46 -31.64
CA ALA A 224 9.21 -0.59 -30.94
C ALA A 224 9.01 -1.97 -30.31
N ILE A 225 8.39 -1.95 -29.14
CA ILE A 225 7.76 -3.09 -28.50
C ILE A 225 6.25 -2.82 -28.56
N ALA A 226 5.45 -3.81 -28.99
CA ALA A 226 4.02 -3.61 -29.12
C ALA A 226 3.19 -4.84 -28.78
N THR A 227 1.93 -4.62 -28.40
CA THR A 227 0.95 -5.68 -28.18
C THR A 227 -0.47 -5.19 -28.49
N ALA A 228 -1.42 -6.11 -28.67
CA ALA A 228 -2.84 -5.76 -28.79
C ALA A 228 -3.44 -5.22 -27.48
N SER A 229 -2.94 -5.66 -26.32
CA SER A 229 -3.44 -5.27 -24.99
C SER A 229 -2.32 -4.77 -24.06
N PRO A 230 -1.89 -3.49 -24.15
CA PRO A 230 -0.76 -3.01 -23.36
C PRO A 230 -0.96 -3.09 -21.83
N ALA A 231 -2.21 -3.00 -21.36
CA ALA A 231 -2.55 -3.10 -19.94
C ALA A 231 -2.01 -4.38 -19.27
N ASP A 232 -1.90 -5.50 -20.01
CA ASP A 232 -1.37 -6.77 -19.51
C ASP A 232 0.14 -6.70 -19.15
N TYR A 233 0.85 -5.69 -19.66
CA TYR A 233 2.30 -5.55 -19.52
C TYR A 233 2.74 -4.19 -18.96
N ASP A 234 1.85 -3.20 -18.85
CA ASP A 234 2.19 -1.83 -18.44
C ASP A 234 2.96 -1.80 -17.11
N ASP A 235 2.51 -2.58 -16.12
CA ASP A 235 3.18 -2.66 -14.80
C ASP A 235 4.55 -3.30 -14.86
N HIS A 236 4.70 -4.34 -15.70
CA HIS A 236 5.98 -4.98 -15.93
C HIS A 236 6.96 -3.99 -16.57
N PHE A 237 6.55 -3.30 -17.64
CA PHE A 237 7.42 -2.33 -18.31
C PHE A 237 7.72 -1.12 -17.46
N LEU A 238 6.79 -0.67 -16.62
CA LEU A 238 7.03 0.46 -15.73
C LEU A 238 8.11 0.12 -14.70
N ALA A 239 8.03 -1.06 -14.07
CA ALA A 239 9.04 -1.54 -13.14
C ALA A 239 10.39 -1.78 -13.84
N LEU A 240 10.38 -2.44 -15.00
CA LEU A 240 11.59 -2.74 -15.76
C LEU A 240 12.26 -1.48 -16.33
N ARG A 241 11.51 -0.45 -16.71
CA ARG A 241 12.04 0.84 -17.18
C ARG A 241 12.93 1.49 -16.12
N ALA A 242 12.46 1.52 -14.87
CA ALA A 242 13.19 2.12 -13.76
C ALA A 242 14.51 1.39 -13.48
N ASP A 243 14.50 0.06 -13.47
CA ASP A 243 15.69 -0.77 -13.26
C ASP A 243 16.65 -0.74 -14.48
N ALA A 244 16.09 -0.70 -15.70
CA ALA A 244 16.90 -0.66 -16.91
C ALA A 244 17.62 0.68 -17.07
N ASN A 245 17.07 1.81 -16.67
CA ASN A 245 17.57 3.11 -17.12
C ASN A 245 17.59 3.19 -18.67
N ILE A 246 16.45 2.86 -19.29
CA ILE A 246 16.16 3.06 -20.72
C ILE A 246 14.97 4.00 -20.81
N ASP A 247 15.04 5.00 -21.69
CA ASP A 247 13.89 5.82 -22.04
C ASP A 247 12.91 5.02 -22.91
N LEU A 248 12.07 4.23 -22.24
CA LEU A 248 10.95 3.49 -22.82
C LEU A 248 9.69 4.36 -22.72
N HIS A 249 9.24 4.91 -23.84
CA HIS A 249 8.09 5.79 -23.93
C HIS A 249 6.79 5.01 -24.08
N PHE A 250 5.83 5.26 -23.17
CA PHE A 250 4.48 4.70 -23.18
C PHE A 250 3.59 5.57 -24.07
N ILE A 251 3.42 5.20 -25.34
CA ILE A 251 2.65 5.98 -26.31
C ILE A 251 1.19 6.20 -25.86
N HIS A 252 0.63 5.25 -25.12
CA HIS A 252 -0.72 5.32 -24.56
C HIS A 252 -0.78 5.90 -23.13
N GLY A 253 0.32 6.47 -22.65
CA GLY A 253 0.45 7.03 -21.30
C GLY A 253 0.62 5.98 -20.19
N ILE A 254 1.03 6.47 -19.03
CA ILE A 254 1.17 5.68 -17.79
C ILE A 254 -0.02 5.92 -16.86
N ARG A 255 -0.32 4.95 -15.98
CA ARG A 255 -1.35 5.12 -14.95
C ARG A 255 -0.97 6.29 -14.04
N THR A 256 -1.93 7.17 -13.74
CA THR A 256 -1.67 8.35 -12.88
C THR A 256 -1.18 7.92 -11.50
N VAL A 257 -1.75 6.85 -10.94
CA VAL A 257 -1.34 6.25 -9.65
C VAL A 257 0.10 5.73 -9.64
N ALA A 258 0.78 5.59 -10.77
CA ALA A 258 2.21 5.28 -10.81
C ALA A 258 3.11 6.48 -10.49
N THR A 259 2.55 7.69 -10.39
CA THR A 259 3.30 8.93 -10.17
C THR A 259 3.07 9.50 -8.78
N ARG A 260 3.98 10.35 -8.31
CA ARG A 260 3.86 11.00 -6.99
C ARG A 260 2.57 11.81 -6.87
N GLU A 261 2.20 12.55 -7.91
CA GLU A 261 0.98 13.37 -7.94
C GLU A 261 -0.29 12.51 -7.91
N GLY A 262 -0.29 11.40 -8.64
CA GLY A 262 -1.41 10.45 -8.58
C GLY A 262 -1.46 9.68 -7.26
N GLN A 263 -0.32 9.40 -6.62
CA GLN A 263 -0.27 8.86 -5.25
C GLN A 263 -0.84 9.83 -4.22
N ALA A 264 -0.61 11.15 -4.38
CA ALA A 264 -1.23 12.17 -3.53
C ALA A 264 -2.76 12.14 -3.66
N ALA A 265 -3.28 12.10 -4.89
CA ALA A 265 -4.70 11.94 -5.15
C ALA A 265 -5.25 10.61 -4.59
N ALA A 266 -4.51 9.51 -4.73
CA ALA A 266 -4.90 8.20 -4.21
C ALA A 266 -4.90 8.13 -2.67
N ALA A 267 -3.96 8.81 -2.00
CA ALA A 267 -3.95 8.92 -0.54
C ALA A 267 -5.17 9.70 -0.03
N LEU A 268 -5.58 10.76 -0.75
CA LEU A 268 -6.81 11.49 -0.44
C LEU A 268 -8.04 10.64 -0.68
N ALA A 269 -8.10 9.91 -1.79
CA ALA A 269 -9.18 8.99 -2.12
C ALA A 269 -9.37 7.92 -1.03
N ASP A 270 -8.27 7.38 -0.50
CA ASP A 270 -8.31 6.39 0.59
C ASP A 270 -9.03 6.92 1.84
N ILE A 271 -8.78 8.19 2.20
CA ILE A 271 -9.50 8.86 3.30
C ILE A 271 -10.96 9.11 2.94
N VAL A 272 -11.22 9.62 1.74
CA VAL A 272 -12.58 9.98 1.28
C VAL A 272 -13.49 8.75 1.18
N VAL A 273 -12.96 7.60 0.75
CA VAL A 273 -13.71 6.35 0.54
C VAL A 273 -13.73 5.48 1.79
N ARG A 274 -12.62 5.37 2.53
CA ARG A 274 -12.46 4.41 3.65
C ARG A 274 -12.44 5.07 5.04
N GLY A 275 -12.62 6.38 5.10
CA GLY A 275 -12.66 7.18 6.32
C GLY A 275 -11.28 7.66 6.79
N LEU A 276 -11.28 8.66 7.67
CA LEU A 276 -10.07 9.22 8.26
C LEU A 276 -9.44 8.25 9.27
N SER A 277 -8.12 8.12 9.25
CA SER A 277 -7.33 7.50 10.31
C SER A 277 -5.98 8.20 10.42
N GLN A 278 -5.29 7.99 11.53
CA GLN A 278 -3.94 8.51 11.77
C GLN A 278 -2.96 8.06 10.67
N SER A 279 -2.99 6.78 10.28
CA SER A 279 -2.10 6.22 9.25
C SER A 279 -2.39 6.78 7.86
N ARG A 280 -3.66 6.95 7.49
CA ARG A 280 -4.04 7.56 6.21
C ARG A 280 -3.71 9.05 6.17
N LEU A 281 -3.90 9.78 7.27
CA LEU A 281 -3.51 11.19 7.37
C LEU A 281 -1.99 11.35 7.24
N ARG A 282 -1.20 10.51 7.91
CA ARG A 282 0.27 10.47 7.76
C ARG A 282 0.68 10.25 6.30
N ARG A 283 0.05 9.30 5.61
CA ARG A 283 0.30 9.05 4.18
C ARG A 283 -0.03 10.28 3.32
N LEU A 284 -1.19 10.91 3.53
CA LEU A 284 -1.59 12.10 2.79
C LEU A 284 -0.63 13.27 3.06
N ALA A 285 -0.33 13.55 4.33
CA ALA A 285 0.58 14.62 4.73
C ALA A 285 1.99 14.43 4.16
N ALA A 286 2.51 13.19 4.12
CA ALA A 286 3.81 12.90 3.52
C ALA A 286 3.89 13.28 2.03
N LEU A 287 2.78 13.17 1.29
CA LEU A 287 2.68 13.46 -0.15
C LEU A 287 2.28 14.92 -0.43
N CYS A 288 1.56 15.56 0.50
CA CYS A 288 0.96 16.88 0.35
C CYS A 288 1.54 17.93 1.32
N ARG A 289 2.80 17.77 1.77
CA ARG A 289 3.43 18.67 2.76
C ARG A 289 3.29 20.15 2.40
N ASP A 290 3.53 20.48 1.14
CA ASP A 290 3.53 21.86 0.66
C ASP A 290 2.15 22.31 0.15
N SER A 291 1.05 21.67 0.58
CA SER A 291 -0.27 21.89 -0.04
C SER A 291 -1.36 22.06 1.01
N GLY A 292 -2.19 23.08 0.79
CA GLY A 292 -3.45 23.24 1.50
C GLY A 292 -3.24 23.41 3.01
N PRO A 293 -4.06 22.76 3.86
CA PRO A 293 -3.97 22.88 5.31
C PRO A 293 -2.61 22.47 5.91
N PHE A 294 -1.81 21.64 5.23
CA PHE A 294 -0.53 21.17 5.78
C PHE A 294 0.62 22.16 5.60
N GLU A 295 0.52 23.12 4.69
CA GLU A 295 1.56 24.13 4.43
C GLU A 295 1.80 25.04 5.65
N THR A 296 0.77 25.21 6.48
CA THR A 296 0.83 26.02 7.70
C THR A 296 1.45 25.29 8.90
N LEU A 297 1.64 23.97 8.82
CA LEU A 297 2.13 23.16 9.92
C LEU A 297 3.68 23.07 9.89
N PRO A 298 4.35 23.07 11.06
CA PRO A 298 5.81 23.06 11.13
C PRO A 298 6.41 21.73 10.67
N GLU A 299 7.67 21.74 10.24
CA GLU A 299 8.37 20.52 9.87
C GLU A 299 8.44 19.54 11.07
N GLY A 300 8.13 18.27 10.82
CA GLY A 300 8.12 17.25 11.86
C GLY A 300 6.86 17.24 12.75
N TRP A 301 5.84 18.05 12.45
CA TRP A 301 4.58 18.11 13.23
C TRP A 301 3.92 16.75 13.44
N LEU A 302 4.11 15.78 12.53
CA LEU A 302 3.58 14.42 12.65
C LEU A 302 3.98 13.69 13.96
N ARG A 303 4.95 14.20 14.72
CA ARG A 303 5.28 13.72 16.07
C ARG A 303 4.15 13.91 17.08
N VAL A 304 3.27 14.89 16.88
CA VAL A 304 2.11 15.15 17.76
C VAL A 304 1.03 14.08 17.63
N LEU A 305 1.06 13.28 16.56
CA LEU A 305 0.12 12.18 16.36
C LEU A 305 0.66 10.94 17.09
N PRO A 306 -0.05 10.41 18.11
CA PRO A 306 0.40 9.21 18.81
C PRO A 306 0.54 8.05 17.84
N THR A 307 1.62 7.27 17.93
CA THR A 307 1.86 6.12 17.03
C THR A 307 0.77 5.06 17.15
N ASP A 308 0.22 4.91 18.34
CA ASP A 308 -0.62 3.77 18.73
C ASP A 308 -2.12 4.11 18.70
N ALA A 309 -2.46 5.39 18.45
CA ALA A 309 -3.85 5.84 18.36
C ALA A 309 -4.37 5.75 16.91
N PRO A 310 -5.46 5.01 16.63
CA PRO A 310 -5.98 4.86 15.26
C PRO A 310 -6.59 6.16 14.73
N LEU A 311 -7.13 6.99 15.63
CA LEU A 311 -7.83 8.25 15.34
C LEU A 311 -8.85 8.07 14.19
N SER A 312 -9.74 7.09 14.32
CA SER A 312 -10.73 6.72 13.30
C SER A 312 -12.02 7.54 13.34
N THR A 313 -12.26 8.27 14.44
CA THR A 313 -13.49 9.05 14.67
C THR A 313 -13.17 10.51 14.99
N LEU A 314 -14.08 11.42 14.62
CA LEU A 314 -13.94 12.84 14.93
C LEU A 314 -13.84 13.10 16.44
N GLY A 315 -14.52 12.30 17.27
CA GLY A 315 -14.43 12.39 18.72
C GLY A 315 -13.02 12.12 19.25
N ALA A 316 -12.34 11.09 18.73
CA ALA A 316 -10.95 10.78 19.09
C ALA A 316 -10.00 11.91 18.68
N TRP A 317 -10.17 12.47 17.48
CA TRP A 317 -9.43 13.65 17.04
C TRP A 317 -9.65 14.86 17.94
N ASN A 318 -10.90 15.16 18.29
CA ASN A 318 -11.22 16.31 19.13
C ASN A 318 -10.58 16.22 20.52
N ARG A 319 -10.53 15.02 21.10
CA ARG A 319 -9.87 14.76 22.40
C ARG A 319 -8.35 14.88 22.32
N LEU A 320 -7.73 14.39 21.24
CA LEU A 320 -6.30 14.61 21.00
C LEU A 320 -6.01 16.12 20.90
N LEU A 321 -6.74 16.81 20.03
CA LEU A 321 -6.55 18.23 19.76
C LEU A 321 -6.80 19.12 20.99
N ALA A 322 -7.68 18.71 21.91
CA ALA A 322 -7.94 19.44 23.15
C ALA A 322 -6.81 19.34 24.18
N ARG A 323 -5.92 18.35 24.05
CA ARG A 323 -4.80 18.10 24.99
C ARG A 323 -3.48 18.70 24.53
N LEU A 324 -3.34 19.01 23.24
CA LEU A 324 -2.11 19.57 22.69
C LEU A 324 -1.88 20.99 23.21
N THR A 325 -0.64 21.25 23.58
CA THR A 325 -0.11 22.53 24.04
C THR A 325 0.95 23.03 23.06
N PRO A 326 1.37 24.31 23.11
CA PRO A 326 2.43 24.83 22.25
C PRO A 326 3.74 24.03 22.34
N GLU A 327 4.07 23.46 23.50
CA GLU A 327 5.31 22.71 23.75
C GLU A 327 5.38 21.38 22.98
N ASP A 328 4.23 20.81 22.64
CA ASP A 328 4.16 19.56 21.85
C ASP A 328 4.64 19.78 20.41
N TRP A 329 4.51 21.00 19.89
CA TRP A 329 4.83 21.35 18.51
C TRP A 329 6.33 21.61 18.31
N PRO A 330 6.91 21.21 17.16
CA PRO A 330 8.34 21.40 16.87
C PRO A 330 8.88 22.83 17.02
N ASP A 331 8.03 23.82 16.75
CA ASP A 331 8.35 25.24 16.78
C ASP A 331 7.85 25.97 18.03
N GLY A 332 7.22 25.28 18.97
CA GLY A 332 6.68 25.86 20.19
C GLY A 332 5.44 26.73 20.01
N ALA A 333 4.78 26.67 18.85
CA ALA A 333 3.58 27.46 18.53
C ALA A 333 2.32 26.61 18.48
N ASP A 334 1.15 27.21 18.76
CA ASP A 334 -0.13 26.50 18.70
C ASP A 334 -0.66 26.39 17.26
N HIS A 335 -0.70 25.16 16.75
CA HIS A 335 -1.24 24.82 15.42
C HIS A 335 -2.52 23.97 15.48
N VAL A 336 -3.15 23.85 16.66
CA VAL A 336 -4.33 22.99 16.89
C VAL A 336 -5.49 23.39 15.97
N ALA A 337 -5.71 24.68 15.77
CA ALA A 337 -6.79 25.18 14.91
C ALA A 337 -6.63 24.74 13.45
N ALA A 338 -5.42 24.83 12.90
CA ALA A 338 -5.13 24.43 11.52
C ALA A 338 -5.34 22.92 11.32
N LEU A 339 -4.82 22.10 12.24
CA LEU A 339 -5.00 20.64 12.19
C LEU A 339 -6.47 20.24 12.37
N ARG A 340 -7.23 20.94 13.24
CA ARG A 340 -8.67 20.74 13.42
C ARG A 340 -9.44 20.97 12.13
N THR A 341 -9.22 22.10 11.46
CA THR A 341 -9.88 22.42 10.19
C THR A 341 -9.57 21.38 9.12
N ALA A 342 -8.32 20.89 9.06
CA ALA A 342 -7.95 19.82 8.14
C ALA A 342 -8.75 18.51 8.41
N VAL A 343 -8.81 18.09 9.67
CA VAL A 343 -9.55 16.89 10.11
C VAL A 343 -11.04 17.02 9.82
N GLU A 344 -11.66 18.13 10.20
CA GLU A 344 -13.09 18.39 9.99
C GLU A 344 -13.47 18.36 8.50
N THR A 345 -12.59 18.87 7.63
CA THR A 345 -12.79 18.83 6.18
C THR A 345 -12.73 17.40 5.65
N LEU A 346 -11.74 16.60 6.08
CA LEU A 346 -11.56 15.22 5.61
C LEU A 346 -12.67 14.27 6.07
N VAL A 347 -13.23 14.47 7.27
CA VAL A 347 -14.31 13.62 7.83
C VAL A 347 -15.61 13.72 7.02
N LYS A 348 -15.81 14.78 6.22
CA LYS A 348 -16.99 14.93 5.34
C LYS A 348 -17.11 13.81 4.29
N GLY A 349 -16.01 13.14 3.95
CA GLY A 349 -16.00 11.97 3.07
C GLY A 349 -16.45 12.24 1.64
N SER A 350 -16.97 11.21 0.96
CA SER A 350 -17.31 11.24 -0.47
C SER A 350 -18.31 12.31 -0.89
N ALA A 351 -19.23 12.71 0.00
CA ALA A 351 -20.20 13.77 -0.27
C ALA A 351 -19.56 15.14 -0.52
N ALA A 352 -18.38 15.39 0.06
CA ALA A 352 -17.62 16.63 -0.09
C ALA A 352 -16.32 16.45 -0.90
N ALA A 353 -16.20 15.39 -1.70
CA ALA A 353 -14.96 15.05 -2.40
C ALA A 353 -14.41 16.19 -3.29
N SER A 354 -15.28 17.00 -3.89
CA SER A 354 -14.86 18.18 -4.66
C SER A 354 -14.19 19.22 -3.77
N GLU A 355 -14.85 19.62 -2.68
CA GLU A 355 -14.32 20.57 -1.68
C GLU A 355 -12.99 20.07 -1.08
N ILE A 356 -12.96 18.80 -0.68
CA ILE A 356 -11.78 18.15 -0.10
C ILE A 356 -10.61 18.15 -1.10
N GLY A 357 -10.88 17.84 -2.37
CA GLY A 357 -9.87 17.87 -3.43
C GLY A 357 -9.22 19.24 -3.60
N GLU A 358 -10.05 20.29 -3.72
CA GLU A 358 -9.59 21.68 -3.85
C GLU A 358 -8.80 22.16 -2.63
N ALA A 359 -9.17 21.71 -1.44
CA ALA A 359 -8.50 22.09 -0.21
C ALA A 359 -7.10 21.47 -0.08
N PHE A 360 -6.94 20.18 -0.42
CA PHE A 360 -5.72 19.43 -0.10
C PHE A 360 -4.74 19.26 -1.28
N LEU A 361 -5.21 19.32 -2.53
CA LEU A 361 -4.39 19.05 -3.71
C LEU A 361 -4.11 20.33 -4.50
N LYS A 362 -2.92 20.39 -5.13
CA LYS A 362 -2.54 21.48 -6.03
C LYS A 362 -1.95 20.98 -7.35
N GLY A 363 -1.91 21.85 -8.35
CA GLY A 363 -1.27 21.59 -9.64
C GLY A 363 -1.79 20.32 -10.33
N ARG A 364 -0.88 19.43 -10.72
CA ARG A 364 -1.21 18.20 -11.45
C ARG A 364 -2.01 17.19 -10.61
N ALA A 365 -1.80 17.13 -9.29
CA ALA A 365 -2.58 16.24 -8.40
C ALA A 365 -4.06 16.66 -8.37
N LEU A 366 -4.34 17.97 -8.29
CA LEU A 366 -5.70 18.50 -8.35
C LEU A 366 -6.35 18.27 -9.72
N ALA A 367 -5.58 18.42 -10.81
CA ALA A 367 -6.08 18.13 -12.16
C ALA A 367 -6.48 16.64 -12.32
N ILE A 368 -5.66 15.72 -11.78
CA ILE A 368 -5.98 14.28 -11.74
C ILE A 368 -7.26 14.03 -10.94
N TRP A 369 -7.38 14.65 -9.77
CA TRP A 369 -8.57 14.51 -8.90
C TRP A 369 -9.86 14.98 -9.58
N ARG A 370 -9.85 16.18 -10.17
CA ARG A 370 -10.99 16.72 -10.93
C ARG A 370 -11.38 15.78 -12.07
N LYS A 371 -10.39 15.28 -12.83
CA LYS A 371 -10.63 14.33 -13.91
C LYS A 371 -11.23 13.01 -13.40
N ALA A 372 -10.82 12.54 -12.22
CA ALA A 372 -11.39 11.34 -11.62
C ALA A 372 -12.85 11.55 -11.20
N LEU A 373 -13.18 12.69 -10.58
CA LEU A 373 -14.56 13.02 -10.21
C LEU A 373 -15.49 13.19 -11.42
N LEU A 374 -14.96 13.58 -12.58
CA LEU A 374 -15.73 13.65 -13.82
C LEU A 374 -15.95 12.28 -14.47
N ALA A 375 -15.02 11.34 -14.27
CA ALA A 375 -15.07 10.02 -14.87
C ALA A 375 -15.89 8.99 -14.04
N GLY A 376 -16.21 9.28 -12.77
CA GLY A 376 -17.00 8.39 -11.94
C GLY A 376 -17.50 9.02 -10.63
N PRO A 377 -18.40 8.35 -9.89
CA PRO A 377 -18.92 8.88 -8.65
C PRO A 377 -17.82 8.98 -7.58
N ALA A 378 -17.91 10.00 -6.72
CA ALA A 378 -16.94 10.24 -5.65
C ALA A 378 -16.75 9.06 -4.69
N ALA A 379 -17.79 8.23 -4.51
CA ALA A 379 -17.76 7.05 -3.66
C ALA A 379 -16.85 5.92 -4.19
N SER A 380 -16.46 5.96 -5.46
CA SER A 380 -15.55 4.98 -6.09
C SER A 380 -14.38 5.67 -6.79
N ILE A 381 -13.98 6.85 -6.30
CA ILE A 381 -12.95 7.65 -6.94
C ILE A 381 -11.58 6.95 -6.95
N ASP A 382 -11.32 6.06 -6.00
CA ASP A 382 -10.14 5.20 -5.95
C ASP A 382 -10.04 4.29 -7.18
N ALA A 383 -11.15 3.65 -7.56
CA ALA A 383 -11.23 2.84 -8.78
C ALA A 383 -11.07 3.68 -10.05
N THR A 384 -11.65 4.88 -10.09
CA THR A 384 -11.51 5.77 -11.24
C THR A 384 -10.07 6.24 -11.42
N LEU A 385 -9.40 6.66 -10.34
CA LEU A 385 -7.99 7.06 -10.33
C LEU A 385 -7.08 5.94 -10.85
N GLU A 386 -7.36 4.68 -10.51
CA GLU A 386 -6.56 3.54 -10.97
C GLU A 386 -6.54 3.40 -12.50
N THR A 387 -7.62 3.76 -13.16
CA THR A 387 -7.75 3.64 -14.64
C THR A 387 -7.23 4.86 -15.40
N LEU A 388 -7.14 6.03 -14.75
CA LEU A 388 -6.71 7.26 -15.41
C LEU A 388 -5.25 7.16 -15.86
N LYS A 389 -5.01 7.56 -17.11
CA LYS A 389 -3.67 7.66 -17.69
C LYS A 389 -3.27 9.12 -17.94
N GLN A 390 -1.96 9.34 -17.96
CA GLN A 390 -1.33 10.61 -18.28
C GLN A 390 -0.05 10.38 -19.09
N ASP A 391 0.43 11.44 -19.72
CA ASP A 391 1.72 11.44 -20.43
C ASP A 391 2.89 11.16 -19.47
N ASP A 392 3.88 10.40 -19.98
CA ASP A 392 5.04 9.92 -19.23
C ASP A 392 6.27 10.83 -19.36
N GLY A 393 6.14 11.97 -20.03
CA GLY A 393 7.17 13.00 -20.21
C GLY A 393 8.19 12.71 -21.30
N LEU A 394 8.06 11.62 -22.06
CA LEU A 394 8.99 11.24 -23.12
C LEU A 394 8.44 11.55 -24.51
N GLU A 395 9.34 11.63 -25.51
CA GLU A 395 8.98 11.92 -26.90
C GLU A 395 9.24 10.69 -27.80
N ALA A 396 8.19 10.27 -28.52
CA ALA A 396 8.18 9.08 -29.37
C ALA A 396 9.23 9.09 -30.49
N CYS A 397 9.67 10.27 -30.92
CA CYS A 397 10.62 10.43 -32.03
C CYS A 397 12.09 10.24 -31.63
N VAL A 398 12.40 10.07 -30.33
CA VAL A 398 13.78 9.90 -29.83
C VAL A 398 13.94 8.73 -28.85
N CYS A 399 12.84 8.10 -28.43
CA CYS A 399 12.83 7.02 -27.45
C CYS A 399 12.48 5.66 -28.06
N VAL A 400 12.80 4.57 -27.34
CA VAL A 400 12.23 3.26 -27.63
C VAL A 400 10.75 3.33 -27.29
N ALA A 401 9.88 2.84 -28.16
CA ALA A 401 8.45 3.03 -27.98
C ALA A 401 7.75 1.73 -27.53
N TRP A 402 7.01 1.81 -26.42
CA TRP A 402 6.05 0.81 -25.97
C TRP A 402 4.65 1.28 -26.34
N MET A 403 3.94 0.51 -27.17
CA MET A 403 2.69 0.99 -27.77
C MET A 403 1.67 -0.11 -28.11
N PRO A 404 0.39 0.26 -28.27
CA PRO A 404 -0.59 -0.64 -28.86
C PRO A 404 -0.19 -0.99 -30.31
N ALA A 405 -0.49 -2.21 -30.75
CA ALA A 405 -0.25 -2.65 -32.12
C ALA A 405 -0.88 -1.73 -33.19
N SER A 406 -2.06 -1.16 -32.89
CA SER A 406 -2.73 -0.19 -33.75
C SER A 406 -1.93 1.09 -33.96
N ALA A 407 -1.26 1.59 -32.92
CA ALA A 407 -0.38 2.76 -33.03
C ALA A 407 0.87 2.44 -33.88
N LEU A 408 1.43 1.23 -33.73
CA LEU A 408 2.59 0.79 -34.51
C LEU A 408 2.22 0.60 -36.00
N ALA A 409 1.04 0.07 -36.31
CA ALA A 409 0.55 -0.07 -37.68
C ALA A 409 0.41 1.31 -38.39
N ALA A 410 0.01 2.33 -37.63
CA ALA A 410 -0.09 3.70 -38.11
C ALA A 410 1.29 4.39 -38.24
N SER A 411 2.21 4.12 -37.31
CA SER A 411 3.56 4.71 -37.22
C SER A 411 4.64 3.62 -37.16
N PRO A 412 5.00 3.00 -38.31
CA PRO A 412 5.90 1.87 -38.34
C PRO A 412 7.30 2.17 -37.80
N ARG A 413 7.95 1.12 -37.28
CA ARG A 413 9.34 1.14 -36.80
C ARG A 413 10.15 0.13 -37.58
N ARG A 414 11.48 0.33 -37.61
CA ARG A 414 12.39 -0.53 -38.38
C ARG A 414 12.65 -1.86 -37.67
N PHE A 415 12.73 -1.83 -36.34
CA PHE A 415 12.89 -3.00 -35.48
C PHE A 415 11.69 -3.14 -34.54
N VAL A 416 11.01 -4.27 -34.60
CA VAL A 416 9.75 -4.50 -33.89
C VAL A 416 9.79 -5.81 -33.10
N ARG A 417 9.28 -5.78 -31.87
CA ARG A 417 8.95 -6.96 -31.10
C ARG A 417 7.49 -6.94 -30.67
N LEU A 418 6.74 -7.96 -31.08
CA LEU A 418 5.31 -8.12 -30.77
C LEU A 418 5.15 -9.12 -29.62
N LEU A 419 4.41 -8.73 -28.58
CA LEU A 419 4.24 -9.51 -27.35
C LEU A 419 2.82 -10.04 -27.18
N GLY A 420 2.69 -11.13 -26.45
CA GLY A 420 1.39 -11.68 -26.06
C GLY A 420 0.64 -12.33 -27.21
N LEU A 421 1.33 -12.96 -28.17
CA LEU A 421 0.74 -13.75 -29.26
C LEU A 421 0.20 -15.10 -28.73
N ASN A 422 -0.77 -14.98 -27.83
CA ASN A 422 -1.47 -16.08 -27.18
C ASN A 422 -2.91 -16.20 -27.70
N SER A 423 -3.45 -17.42 -27.63
CA SER A 423 -4.85 -17.72 -27.97
C SER A 423 -5.79 -16.80 -27.18
N SER A 424 -6.78 -16.22 -27.86
CA SER A 424 -7.80 -15.31 -27.29
C SER A 424 -7.28 -13.97 -26.74
N ARG A 425 -5.96 -13.72 -26.74
CA ARG A 425 -5.37 -12.41 -26.41
C ARG A 425 -5.03 -11.60 -27.63
N TRP A 426 -4.50 -12.24 -28.68
CA TRP A 426 -4.24 -11.60 -29.96
C TRP A 426 -4.52 -12.58 -31.10
N PRO A 427 -5.53 -12.34 -31.95
CA PRO A 427 -6.49 -11.23 -31.89
C PRO A 427 -7.44 -11.37 -30.70
N ARG A 428 -7.87 -10.23 -30.16
CA ARG A 428 -8.82 -10.13 -29.05
C ARG A 428 -10.20 -10.64 -29.47
N GLY A 429 -10.95 -11.17 -28.52
CA GLY A 429 -12.32 -11.67 -28.75
C GLY A 429 -13.30 -10.56 -29.13
N ILE A 430 -14.37 -10.93 -29.83
CA ILE A 430 -15.51 -10.06 -30.08
C ILE A 430 -16.50 -10.24 -28.92
N ALA A 431 -16.94 -9.16 -28.31
CA ALA A 431 -18.03 -9.16 -27.33
C ALA A 431 -19.26 -8.49 -27.93
N GLU A 432 -20.45 -8.98 -27.56
CA GLU A 432 -21.69 -8.26 -27.87
C GLU A 432 -21.75 -6.91 -27.14
N ASP A 433 -22.51 -5.97 -27.71
CA ASP A 433 -22.74 -4.71 -27.04
C ASP A 433 -23.62 -4.89 -25.79
N ARG A 434 -23.31 -4.12 -24.74
CA ARG A 434 -23.96 -4.26 -23.42
C ARG A 434 -25.43 -3.85 -23.45
N LEU A 435 -25.80 -2.90 -24.32
CA LEU A 435 -27.15 -2.32 -24.36
C LEU A 435 -27.92 -2.76 -25.61
N ILE A 436 -27.25 -2.86 -26.77
CA ILE A 436 -27.84 -3.29 -28.05
C ILE A 436 -27.31 -4.68 -28.46
N PRO A 437 -27.91 -5.78 -27.97
CA PRO A 437 -27.50 -7.13 -28.31
C PRO A 437 -27.64 -7.45 -29.81
N GLY A 438 -26.92 -8.49 -30.25
CA GLY A 438 -26.78 -8.84 -31.67
C GLY A 438 -28.08 -9.21 -32.40
N HIS A 439 -29.13 -9.59 -31.67
CA HIS A 439 -30.45 -9.90 -32.25
C HIS A 439 -31.29 -8.65 -32.58
N ILE A 440 -30.93 -7.47 -32.05
CA ILE A 440 -31.60 -6.20 -32.36
C ILE A 440 -30.91 -5.52 -33.54
N ILE A 441 -29.59 -5.35 -33.44
CA ILE A 441 -28.74 -4.93 -34.54
C ILE A 441 -27.62 -5.96 -34.64
N PRO A 442 -27.43 -6.64 -35.79
CA PRO A 442 -26.34 -7.57 -35.97
C PRO A 442 -25.00 -6.94 -35.57
N THR A 443 -24.16 -7.65 -34.81
CA THR A 443 -22.91 -7.10 -34.27
C THR A 443 -22.01 -6.52 -35.36
N GLN A 444 -21.98 -7.12 -36.55
CA GLN A 444 -21.21 -6.64 -37.70
C GLN A 444 -21.73 -5.32 -38.30
N VAL A 445 -22.98 -4.96 -38.02
CA VAL A 445 -23.60 -3.69 -38.46
C VAL A 445 -23.37 -2.62 -37.39
N LEU A 446 -23.54 -2.95 -36.10
CA LEU A 446 -23.32 -2.01 -35.01
C LEU A 446 -21.83 -1.70 -34.78
N ASP A 447 -20.96 -2.71 -34.94
CA ASP A 447 -19.51 -2.60 -34.87
C ASP A 447 -18.88 -3.11 -36.18
N PRO A 448 -18.90 -2.30 -37.25
CA PRO A 448 -18.42 -2.69 -38.58
C PRO A 448 -16.90 -2.85 -38.65
N LEU A 449 -16.17 -2.42 -37.62
CA LEU A 449 -14.72 -2.52 -37.52
C LEU A 449 -14.34 -3.21 -36.20
N PRO A 450 -14.77 -4.47 -35.99
CA PRO A 450 -14.62 -5.13 -34.71
C PRO A 450 -13.15 -5.34 -34.36
N VAL A 451 -12.86 -5.28 -33.06
CA VAL A 451 -11.48 -5.34 -32.53
C VAL A 451 -10.68 -6.54 -33.04
N ASN A 452 -11.31 -7.69 -33.23
CA ASN A 452 -10.63 -8.89 -33.75
C ASN A 452 -10.08 -8.70 -35.18
N LEU A 453 -10.88 -8.09 -36.06
CA LEU A 453 -10.48 -7.82 -37.44
C LEU A 453 -9.46 -6.68 -37.50
N ALA A 454 -9.61 -5.67 -36.64
CA ALA A 454 -8.61 -4.62 -36.47
C ALA A 454 -7.25 -5.21 -36.05
N ASP A 455 -7.21 -6.08 -35.04
CA ASP A 455 -5.98 -6.73 -34.56
C ASP A 455 -5.27 -7.55 -35.64
N ARG A 456 -6.02 -8.24 -36.50
CA ARG A 456 -5.48 -9.01 -37.64
C ARG A 456 -4.88 -8.07 -38.69
N ARG A 457 -5.61 -7.01 -39.05
CA ARG A 457 -5.18 -6.01 -40.02
C ARG A 457 -3.95 -5.23 -39.54
N ASP A 458 -3.91 -4.89 -38.25
CA ASP A 458 -2.77 -4.22 -37.64
C ASP A 458 -1.55 -5.12 -37.64
N PHE A 459 -1.71 -6.40 -37.29
CA PHE A 459 -0.64 -7.41 -37.38
C PHE A 459 -0.08 -7.54 -38.82
N GLU A 460 -0.95 -7.71 -39.81
CA GLU A 460 -0.54 -7.78 -41.23
C GLU A 460 0.16 -6.49 -41.69
N THR A 461 -0.36 -5.33 -41.27
CA THR A 461 0.23 -4.02 -41.58
C THR A 461 1.62 -3.88 -40.98
N ILE A 462 1.82 -4.29 -39.72
CA ILE A 462 3.13 -4.24 -39.06
C ILE A 462 4.13 -5.09 -39.84
N LEU A 463 3.76 -6.31 -40.25
CA LEU A 463 4.63 -7.18 -41.05
C LEU A 463 4.98 -6.57 -42.42
N ALA A 464 4.02 -5.93 -43.08
CA ALA A 464 4.22 -5.33 -44.40
C ALA A 464 4.99 -3.99 -44.36
N THR A 465 5.00 -3.31 -43.22
CA THR A 465 5.61 -1.97 -43.06
C THR A 465 6.95 -1.99 -42.34
N THR A 466 7.25 -2.99 -41.52
CA THR A 466 8.53 -3.10 -40.79
C THR A 466 9.67 -3.38 -41.76
N ALA A 467 10.71 -2.54 -41.73
CA ALA A 467 11.79 -2.60 -42.71
C ALA A 467 12.80 -3.75 -42.46
N ASP A 468 13.19 -4.01 -41.21
CA ASP A 468 14.31 -4.92 -40.93
C ASP A 468 13.92 -6.18 -40.17
N THR A 469 13.34 -6.08 -38.97
CA THR A 469 13.14 -7.27 -38.11
C THR A 469 11.85 -7.21 -37.33
N VAL A 470 11.15 -8.35 -37.29
CA VAL A 470 9.98 -8.59 -36.43
C VAL A 470 10.21 -9.82 -35.57
N VAL A 471 10.24 -9.64 -34.25
CA VAL A 471 10.26 -10.73 -33.27
C VAL A 471 8.83 -10.97 -32.78
N LEU A 472 8.30 -12.17 -33.01
CA LEU A 472 6.99 -12.60 -32.55
C LEU A 472 7.12 -13.38 -31.24
N SER A 473 6.57 -12.85 -30.16
CA SER A 473 6.76 -13.38 -28.83
C SER A 473 5.44 -13.78 -28.17
N ARG A 474 5.50 -14.83 -27.35
CA ARG A 474 4.36 -15.27 -26.50
C ARG A 474 4.83 -15.82 -25.15
N ALA A 475 3.94 -15.75 -24.17
CA ALA A 475 4.11 -16.42 -22.89
C ALA A 475 3.60 -17.87 -22.93
N ARG A 476 4.30 -18.81 -22.29
CA ARG A 476 3.83 -20.20 -22.15
C ARG A 476 2.84 -20.38 -21.01
N ARG A 477 2.93 -19.58 -19.95
CA ARG A 477 2.07 -19.63 -18.78
C ARG A 477 1.60 -18.26 -18.31
N ASP A 478 0.44 -18.21 -17.66
CA ASP A 478 -0.01 -17.02 -16.93
C ASP A 478 0.62 -16.91 -15.53
N SER A 479 0.19 -15.92 -14.74
CA SER A 479 0.64 -15.68 -13.37
C SER A 479 0.34 -16.84 -12.42
N ASP A 480 -0.75 -17.58 -12.66
CA ASP A 480 -1.17 -18.73 -11.86
C ASP A 480 -0.51 -20.03 -12.33
N GLY A 481 0.34 -19.95 -13.35
CA GLY A 481 1.05 -21.09 -13.93
C GLY A 481 0.21 -21.92 -14.89
N ARG A 482 -0.99 -21.48 -15.31
CA ARG A 482 -1.80 -22.18 -16.33
C ARG A 482 -1.18 -22.06 -17.71
N LEU A 483 -1.30 -23.10 -18.53
CA LEU A 483 -0.77 -23.09 -19.90
C LEU A 483 -1.55 -22.13 -20.80
N LEU A 484 -0.83 -21.29 -21.53
CA LEU A 484 -1.41 -20.38 -22.52
C LEU A 484 -1.24 -20.94 -23.94
N GLY A 485 -2.34 -21.00 -24.68
CA GLY A 485 -2.36 -21.45 -26.08
C GLY A 485 -1.63 -20.48 -27.03
N ARG A 486 -1.24 -20.99 -28.20
CA ARG A 486 -0.63 -20.20 -29.29
C ARG A 486 -1.70 -19.37 -30.00
N SER A 487 -1.34 -18.15 -30.39
CA SER A 487 -2.21 -17.32 -31.24
C SER A 487 -2.40 -17.95 -32.63
N PRO A 488 -3.59 -17.81 -33.25
CA PRO A 488 -3.79 -18.18 -34.65
C PRO A 488 -2.94 -17.34 -35.64
N LEU A 489 -2.41 -16.17 -35.22
CA LEU A 489 -1.52 -15.35 -36.05
C LEU A 489 -0.12 -15.97 -36.23
N LEU A 490 0.20 -17.01 -35.45
CA LEU A 490 1.43 -17.79 -35.56
C LEU A 490 1.27 -19.00 -36.50
N ALA A 491 0.13 -19.14 -37.19
CA ALA A 491 -0.08 -20.25 -38.12
C ALA A 491 1.00 -20.26 -39.21
N GLY A 492 1.59 -21.44 -39.46
CA GLY A 492 2.69 -21.61 -40.41
C GLY A 492 4.06 -21.13 -39.92
N ARG A 493 4.19 -20.79 -38.62
CA ARG A 493 5.45 -20.35 -37.99
C ARG A 493 5.77 -21.26 -36.80
N ASP A 494 6.21 -22.48 -37.08
CA ASP A 494 6.43 -23.53 -36.06
C ASP A 494 7.83 -23.51 -35.44
N ASP A 495 8.80 -22.85 -36.09
CA ASP A 495 10.15 -22.68 -35.55
C ASP A 495 10.18 -21.55 -34.50
N GLU A 496 9.76 -21.88 -33.28
CA GLU A 496 9.78 -20.99 -32.12
C GLU A 496 11.01 -21.23 -31.24
N THR A 497 11.78 -20.18 -30.97
CA THR A 497 12.91 -20.22 -30.04
C THR A 497 12.41 -20.33 -28.60
N TYR A 498 12.77 -21.42 -27.90
CA TYR A 498 12.43 -21.59 -26.49
C TYR A 498 13.37 -20.79 -25.59
N LEU A 499 12.90 -19.67 -25.03
CA LEU A 499 13.66 -18.88 -24.08
C LEU A 499 13.52 -19.48 -22.67
N ARG A 500 14.65 -19.88 -22.09
CA ARG A 500 14.75 -20.42 -20.72
C ARG A 500 14.90 -19.26 -19.73
N ARG A 501 14.09 -19.25 -18.67
CA ARG A 501 14.13 -18.19 -17.64
C ARG A 501 15.48 -18.08 -16.94
N ASN A 502 16.19 -19.20 -16.79
CA ASN A 502 17.50 -19.28 -16.16
C ASN A 502 18.67 -19.22 -17.16
N ALA A 503 18.41 -18.87 -18.43
CA ALA A 503 19.49 -18.65 -19.38
C ALA A 503 20.26 -17.38 -18.99
N THR A 504 21.59 -17.44 -19.06
CA THR A 504 22.43 -16.26 -18.96
C THR A 504 22.26 -15.44 -20.25
N PRO A 505 21.77 -14.20 -20.18
CA PRO A 505 21.57 -13.38 -21.35
C PRO A 505 22.92 -12.89 -21.90
N ALA A 506 22.99 -12.79 -23.23
CA ALA A 506 24.11 -12.13 -23.90
C ALA A 506 24.16 -10.65 -23.53
N HIS A 507 23.00 -9.99 -23.56
CA HIS A 507 22.80 -8.62 -23.09
C HIS A 507 21.77 -8.62 -21.95
N ALA A 508 22.22 -8.33 -20.74
CA ALA A 508 21.32 -8.04 -19.63
C ALA A 508 20.68 -6.67 -19.83
N PHE A 509 19.42 -6.51 -19.42
CA PHE A 509 18.74 -5.21 -19.56
C PHE A 509 19.10 -4.24 -18.44
N SER A 510 19.56 -4.72 -17.28
CA SER A 510 20.00 -3.94 -16.11
C SER A 510 21.14 -4.64 -15.37
N GLU A 511 21.71 -3.97 -14.37
CA GLU A 511 22.66 -4.61 -13.46
C GLU A 511 22.00 -5.72 -12.63
N THR A 512 20.78 -5.48 -12.12
CA THR A 512 20.00 -6.47 -11.38
C THR A 512 19.78 -7.74 -12.21
N ASP A 513 19.38 -7.57 -13.47
CA ASP A 513 19.18 -8.66 -14.43
C ASP A 513 20.48 -9.44 -14.69
N ARG A 514 21.60 -8.73 -14.84
CA ARG A 514 22.93 -9.33 -15.01
C ARG A 514 23.30 -10.20 -13.81
N LEU A 515 23.20 -9.66 -12.60
CA LEU A 515 23.57 -10.37 -11.37
C LEU A 515 22.67 -11.59 -11.13
N MET A 516 21.37 -11.47 -11.38
CA MET A 516 20.42 -12.59 -11.28
C MET A 516 20.70 -13.71 -12.28
N ALA A 517 21.20 -13.38 -13.47
CA ALA A 517 21.48 -14.36 -14.51
C ALA A 517 22.94 -14.87 -14.52
N ARG A 518 23.81 -14.29 -13.69
CA ARG A 518 25.23 -14.65 -13.55
C ARG A 518 25.59 -14.91 -12.07
N PRO A 519 25.24 -16.10 -11.54
CA PRO A 519 25.42 -16.40 -10.11
C PRO A 519 26.86 -16.28 -9.62
N GLN A 520 27.86 -16.52 -10.46
CA GLN A 520 29.27 -16.38 -10.10
C GLN A 520 29.66 -14.91 -9.83
N GLU A 521 29.09 -14.00 -10.62
CA GLU A 521 29.30 -12.56 -10.47
C GLU A 521 28.57 -12.04 -9.25
N PHE A 522 27.31 -12.44 -9.05
CA PHE A 522 26.56 -12.14 -7.83
C PHE A 522 27.28 -12.68 -6.58
N ALA A 523 27.86 -13.89 -6.63
CA ALA A 523 28.59 -14.46 -5.48
C ALA A 523 29.86 -13.68 -5.11
N ALA A 524 30.40 -12.85 -6.00
CA ALA A 524 31.54 -11.98 -5.73
C ALA A 524 31.13 -10.58 -5.24
N ASP A 525 29.83 -10.26 -5.25
CA ASP A 525 29.32 -8.98 -4.77
C ASP A 525 29.52 -8.86 -3.23
N PRO A 526 29.97 -7.70 -2.71
CA PRO A 526 30.21 -7.54 -1.27
C PRO A 526 28.98 -7.85 -0.40
N GLN A 527 27.77 -7.50 -0.86
CA GLN A 527 26.54 -7.78 -0.13
C GLN A 527 26.23 -9.28 -0.12
N ALA A 528 26.42 -9.96 -1.25
CA ALA A 528 26.23 -11.40 -1.34
C ALA A 528 27.26 -12.17 -0.51
N LEU A 529 28.52 -11.74 -0.51
CA LEU A 529 29.58 -12.31 0.34
C LEU A 529 29.25 -12.15 1.82
N GLY A 530 28.79 -10.96 2.24
CA GLY A 530 28.35 -10.70 3.61
C GLY A 530 27.15 -11.56 4.01
N ALA A 531 26.11 -11.61 3.18
CA ALA A 531 24.92 -12.41 3.43
C ALA A 531 25.24 -13.93 3.47
N GLN A 532 26.10 -14.41 2.56
CA GLN A 532 26.54 -15.80 2.55
C GLN A 532 27.42 -16.12 3.76
N GLY A 533 28.29 -15.19 4.18
CA GLY A 533 29.08 -15.31 5.40
C GLY A 533 28.20 -15.47 6.62
N CYS A 534 27.26 -14.55 6.83
CA CYS A 534 26.27 -14.61 7.91
C CYS A 534 25.46 -15.92 7.90
N TRP A 535 24.97 -16.33 6.72
CA TRP A 535 24.24 -17.60 6.57
C TRP A 535 25.08 -18.84 6.91
N ARG A 536 26.37 -18.85 6.55
CA ARG A 536 27.30 -19.93 6.91
C ARG A 536 27.58 -19.94 8.40
N ASP A 537 27.79 -18.77 9.00
CA ASP A 537 28.09 -18.62 10.41
C ASP A 537 26.92 -19.06 11.30
N TRP A 538 25.69 -18.73 10.92
CA TRP A 538 24.49 -19.24 11.59
C TRP A 538 24.35 -20.77 11.55
N ARG A 539 25.01 -21.44 10.60
CA ARG A 539 25.04 -22.92 10.47
C ARG A 539 26.17 -23.57 11.26
N GLN A 540 27.11 -22.81 11.80
CA GLN A 540 28.16 -23.32 12.67
C GLN A 540 27.64 -23.50 14.11
N ALA A 541 28.24 -24.41 14.87
CA ALA A 541 27.94 -24.59 16.29
C ALA A 541 28.66 -23.52 17.14
N ASP A 542 29.89 -23.18 16.76
CA ASP A 542 30.69 -22.17 17.43
C ASP A 542 30.07 -20.77 17.31
N ILE A 543 30.34 -19.93 18.29
CA ILE A 543 29.90 -18.53 18.27
C ILE A 543 30.79 -17.72 17.32
N THR A 544 30.14 -16.90 16.50
CA THR A 544 30.74 -16.01 15.52
C THR A 544 30.33 -14.55 15.79
N PRO A 545 30.95 -13.56 15.15
CA PRO A 545 30.48 -12.17 15.21
C PRO A 545 29.00 -11.97 14.81
N HIS A 546 28.46 -12.82 13.94
CA HIS A 546 27.05 -12.77 13.51
C HIS A 546 26.05 -13.26 14.55
N ASP A 547 26.53 -13.79 15.68
CA ASP A 547 25.69 -14.29 16.78
C ASP A 547 25.61 -13.29 17.95
N GLY A 548 26.21 -12.10 17.81
CA GLY A 548 26.19 -11.04 18.83
C GLY A 548 27.48 -10.87 19.62
N LEU A 549 28.63 -11.29 19.08
CA LEU A 549 29.92 -10.91 19.66
C LEU A 549 30.27 -9.48 19.27
N VAL A 550 30.38 -8.62 20.27
CA VAL A 550 30.86 -7.25 20.12
C VAL A 550 32.19 -7.08 20.84
N ARG A 551 32.90 -5.98 20.57
CA ARG A 551 34.13 -5.68 21.32
C ARG A 551 33.81 -5.46 22.80
N ALA A 552 34.72 -5.87 23.68
CA ALA A 552 34.64 -5.57 25.09
C ALA A 552 34.58 -4.05 25.33
N ASP A 553 33.88 -3.66 26.41
CA ASP A 553 33.71 -2.28 26.87
C ASP A 553 33.18 -1.35 25.77
N HIS A 554 32.28 -1.85 24.94
CA HIS A 554 31.62 -1.02 23.94
C HIS A 554 30.83 0.11 24.64
N PRO A 555 31.04 1.40 24.31
CA PRO A 555 30.44 2.53 25.02
C PRO A 555 28.91 2.46 25.12
N LEU A 556 28.23 2.06 24.04
CA LEU A 556 26.79 1.86 24.06
C LEU A 556 26.35 0.74 25.02
N VAL A 557 27.10 -0.36 25.11
CA VAL A 557 26.81 -1.46 26.02
C VAL A 557 26.97 -1.00 27.48
N LEU A 558 28.05 -0.28 27.77
CA LEU A 558 28.28 0.29 29.10
C LEU A 558 27.19 1.30 29.48
N ALA A 559 26.76 2.13 28.52
CA ALA A 559 25.68 3.10 28.74
C ALA A 559 24.34 2.43 29.06
N ILE A 560 23.93 1.40 28.29
CA ILE A 560 22.67 0.68 28.56
C ILE A 560 22.74 -0.21 29.80
N LEU A 561 23.93 -0.61 30.27
CA LEU A 561 24.12 -1.30 31.54
C LEU A 561 24.05 -0.32 32.73
N GLY A 562 24.52 0.91 32.55
CA GLY A 562 24.54 1.96 33.57
C GLY A 562 23.21 2.71 33.77
N ARG A 563 22.24 2.55 32.86
CA ARG A 563 20.89 3.12 33.03
C ARG A 563 20.15 2.46 34.20
N THR A 564 19.14 3.14 34.73
CA THR A 564 18.16 2.53 35.64
C THR A 564 17.35 1.46 34.91
N GLN A 565 17.24 0.28 35.51
CA GLN A 565 16.64 -0.90 34.91
C GLN A 565 15.26 -1.19 35.52
N SER A 566 14.36 -1.74 34.72
CA SER A 566 13.13 -2.38 35.21
C SER A 566 13.32 -3.89 35.37
N ALA A 567 12.44 -4.55 36.11
CA ALA A 567 12.41 -6.01 36.19
C ALA A 567 12.28 -6.67 34.80
N SER A 568 11.49 -6.09 33.90
CA SER A 568 11.36 -6.57 32.50
C SER A 568 12.65 -6.42 31.70
N SER A 569 13.39 -5.32 31.90
CA SER A 569 14.69 -5.12 31.23
C SER A 569 15.77 -6.07 31.75
N LEU A 570 15.82 -6.33 33.06
CA LEU A 570 16.75 -7.29 33.66
C LEU A 570 16.42 -8.73 33.27
N ARG A 571 15.12 -9.08 33.20
CA ARG A 571 14.69 -10.35 32.60
C ARG A 571 15.18 -10.48 31.16
N ARG A 572 15.04 -9.43 30.35
CA ARG A 572 15.53 -9.44 28.96
C ARG A 572 17.05 -9.60 28.92
N LEU A 573 17.79 -8.92 29.78
CA LEU A 573 19.25 -9.08 29.91
C LEU A 573 19.64 -10.53 30.24
N LEU A 574 18.96 -11.18 31.20
CA LEU A 574 19.29 -12.54 31.63
C LEU A 574 18.85 -13.63 30.65
N ARG A 575 17.71 -13.44 29.96
CA ARG A 575 17.10 -14.47 29.10
C ARG A 575 17.29 -14.26 27.60
N ASN A 576 17.69 -13.06 27.18
CA ASN A 576 18.01 -12.73 25.79
C ASN A 576 18.91 -11.48 25.71
N PRO A 577 20.21 -11.58 26.11
CA PRO A 577 21.17 -10.47 26.07
C PRO A 577 21.25 -9.79 24.68
N LEU A 578 21.12 -10.57 23.60
CA LEU A 578 21.07 -10.04 22.24
C LEU A 578 19.89 -9.07 22.04
N SER A 579 18.69 -9.48 22.42
CA SER A 579 17.48 -8.64 22.35
C SER A 579 17.55 -7.44 23.30
N PHE A 580 18.22 -7.57 24.45
CA PHE A 580 18.49 -6.44 25.35
C PHE A 580 19.30 -5.34 24.62
N VAL A 581 20.34 -5.71 23.87
CA VAL A 581 21.10 -4.76 23.06
C VAL A 581 20.26 -4.17 21.93
N TRP A 582 19.46 -4.99 21.24
CA TRP A 582 18.60 -4.48 20.16
C TRP A 582 17.62 -3.41 20.64
N VAL A 583 16.92 -3.68 21.75
CA VAL A 583 15.94 -2.73 22.29
C VAL A 583 16.62 -1.49 22.87
N TYR A 584 17.60 -1.66 23.75
CA TYR A 584 18.11 -0.54 24.54
C TYR A 584 19.29 0.18 23.91
N ALA A 585 20.08 -0.47 23.05
CA ALA A 585 21.19 0.19 22.33
C ALA A 585 20.76 0.69 20.95
N PHE A 586 20.00 -0.11 20.19
CA PHE A 586 19.58 0.27 18.83
C PHE A 586 18.20 0.92 18.77
N GLY A 587 17.43 0.89 19.86
CA GLY A 587 16.08 1.44 19.88
C GLY A 587 15.11 0.67 18.99
N TRP A 588 15.36 -0.63 18.76
CA TRP A 588 14.48 -1.46 17.94
C TRP A 588 13.22 -1.81 18.72
N SER A 589 12.08 -1.73 18.05
CA SER A 589 10.77 -2.12 18.55
C SER A 589 10.02 -2.91 17.48
N GLU A 590 9.10 -3.78 17.92
CA GLU A 590 8.17 -4.42 16.99
C GLU A 590 7.30 -3.35 16.29
N PRO A 591 7.09 -3.45 14.97
CA PRO A 591 6.14 -2.59 14.28
C PRO A 591 4.72 -2.88 14.79
N GLN A 592 4.10 -1.92 15.48
CA GLN A 592 2.71 -2.06 15.89
C GLN A 592 1.77 -1.93 14.67
N SER A 593 0.80 -2.83 14.56
CA SER A 593 -0.21 -2.75 13.50
C SER A 593 -1.19 -1.61 13.80
N SER A 594 -1.34 -0.66 12.88
CA SER A 594 -2.25 0.49 13.03
C SER A 594 -3.74 0.13 12.85
N THR A 595 -4.10 -1.15 12.92
CA THR A 595 -5.45 -1.66 12.68
C THR A 595 -6.18 -1.73 14.02
N GLU A 596 -7.44 -1.29 14.07
CA GLU A 596 -8.29 -1.51 15.24
C GLU A 596 -8.29 -3.01 15.58
N PRO A 597 -7.88 -3.39 16.80
CA PRO A 597 -7.74 -4.79 17.16
C PRO A 597 -9.13 -5.40 17.26
N LEU A 598 -9.33 -6.60 16.71
CA LEU A 598 -10.57 -7.34 16.92
C LEU A 598 -10.74 -7.74 18.40
N VAL A 599 -9.63 -7.99 19.10
CA VAL A 599 -9.55 -8.32 20.53
C VAL A 599 -8.26 -7.71 21.07
N LEU A 600 -8.25 -7.22 22.31
CA LEU A 600 -7.00 -6.85 22.98
C LEU A 600 -6.07 -8.06 23.09
N ASP A 601 -4.78 -7.83 22.89
CA ASP A 601 -3.77 -8.84 23.12
C ASP A 601 -3.58 -9.10 24.64
N ALA A 602 -2.75 -10.08 24.98
CA ALA A 602 -2.55 -10.45 26.39
C ALA A 602 -1.97 -9.30 27.22
N LEU A 603 -1.11 -8.47 26.62
CA LEU A 603 -0.51 -7.31 27.28
C LEU A 603 -1.57 -6.23 27.53
N GLY A 604 -2.38 -5.88 26.53
CA GLY A 604 -3.46 -4.91 26.66
C GLY A 604 -4.53 -5.32 27.68
N ILE A 605 -4.84 -6.63 27.78
CA ILE A 605 -5.72 -7.14 28.85
C ILE A 605 -5.07 -6.97 30.23
N GLY A 606 -3.77 -7.27 30.34
CA GLY A 606 -2.99 -7.03 31.55
C GLY A 606 -3.09 -5.59 32.02
N ASP A 607 -2.67 -4.66 31.16
CA ASP A 607 -2.71 -3.21 31.43
C ASP A 607 -4.09 -2.74 31.89
N LEU A 608 -5.15 -3.16 31.20
CA LEU A 608 -6.53 -2.80 31.54
C LEU A 608 -6.90 -3.25 32.95
N VAL A 609 -6.55 -4.48 33.33
CA VAL A 609 -6.84 -5.03 34.67
C VAL A 609 -6.06 -4.29 35.75
N HIS A 610 -4.78 -3.97 35.51
CA HIS A 610 -3.96 -3.23 36.48
C HIS A 610 -4.50 -1.81 36.73
N LEU A 611 -4.88 -1.09 35.66
CA LEU A 611 -5.50 0.23 35.80
C LEU A 611 -6.80 0.18 36.61
N VAL A 612 -7.64 -0.84 36.40
CA VAL A 612 -8.87 -1.03 37.16
C VAL A 612 -8.57 -1.34 38.63
N LEU A 613 -7.60 -2.22 38.91
CA LEU A 613 -7.19 -2.59 40.25
C LEU A 613 -6.68 -1.40 41.06
N ASP A 614 -5.75 -0.65 40.49
CA ASP A 614 -5.15 0.53 41.11
C ASP A 614 -6.22 1.58 41.47
N ARG A 615 -7.09 1.90 40.50
CA ARG A 615 -8.16 2.89 40.72
C ARG A 615 -9.19 2.41 41.73
N ALA A 616 -9.57 1.13 41.71
CA ALA A 616 -10.50 0.57 42.68
C ALA A 616 -9.91 0.59 44.10
N LEU A 617 -8.63 0.23 44.24
CA LEU A 617 -7.92 0.22 45.52
C LEU A 617 -7.84 1.62 46.13
N ARG A 618 -7.46 2.63 45.35
CA ARG A 618 -7.42 4.04 45.81
C ARG A 618 -8.77 4.54 46.30
N ASN A 619 -9.85 4.17 45.60
CA ASN A 619 -11.21 4.53 46.00
C ASN A 619 -11.61 3.88 47.33
N LEU A 620 -11.19 2.64 47.58
CA LEU A 620 -11.45 1.94 48.84
C LEU A 620 -10.65 2.52 50.01
N GLU A 621 -9.37 2.86 49.79
CA GLU A 621 -8.52 3.49 50.80
C GLU A 621 -9.03 4.87 51.23
N THR A 622 -9.60 5.64 50.29
CA THR A 622 -10.27 6.91 50.61
C THR A 622 -11.55 6.70 51.44
N GLY A 623 -12.19 5.53 51.33
CA GLY A 623 -13.50 5.21 51.90
C GLY A 623 -13.48 4.34 53.16
N GLY A 624 -12.33 4.15 53.82
CA GLY A 624 -12.21 3.35 55.05
C GLY A 624 -11.15 2.25 55.03
N GLY A 625 -10.47 2.06 53.89
CA GLY A 625 -9.42 1.05 53.73
C GLY A 625 -9.93 -0.28 53.19
N LEU A 626 -9.13 -0.95 52.36
CA LEU A 626 -9.45 -2.28 51.83
C LEU A 626 -9.65 -3.31 52.96
N ALA A 627 -8.86 -3.21 54.04
CA ALA A 627 -8.91 -4.15 55.16
C ALA A 627 -10.25 -4.13 55.93
N SER A 628 -11.04 -3.06 55.82
CA SER A 628 -12.36 -2.93 56.47
C SER A 628 -13.54 -3.05 55.49
N ALA A 629 -13.27 -3.14 54.19
CA ALA A 629 -14.29 -3.20 53.14
C ALA A 629 -14.92 -4.60 53.04
N ASP A 630 -16.25 -4.65 52.93
CA ASP A 630 -16.98 -5.87 52.63
C ASP A 630 -17.04 -6.14 51.11
N ALA A 631 -17.58 -7.31 50.74
CA ALA A 631 -17.67 -7.72 49.33
C ALA A 631 -18.49 -6.75 48.47
N GLU A 632 -19.54 -6.13 49.03
CA GLU A 632 -20.40 -5.18 48.32
C GLU A 632 -19.66 -3.85 48.06
N ALA A 633 -18.90 -3.37 49.04
CA ALA A 633 -18.05 -2.19 48.90
C ALA A 633 -16.96 -2.38 47.84
N ILE A 634 -16.30 -3.56 47.82
CA ILE A 634 -15.29 -3.90 46.82
C ILE A 634 -15.92 -3.96 45.41
N GLU A 635 -17.05 -4.65 45.25
CA GLU A 635 -17.74 -4.76 43.95
C GLU A 635 -18.15 -3.37 43.43
N ALA A 636 -18.70 -2.51 44.29
CA ALA A 636 -19.08 -1.16 43.93
C ALA A 636 -17.87 -0.28 43.54
N ALA A 637 -16.73 -0.44 44.23
CA ALA A 637 -15.51 0.29 43.91
C ALA A 637 -14.91 -0.14 42.56
N VAL A 638 -14.88 -1.45 42.29
CA VAL A 638 -14.41 -2.00 41.01
C VAL A 638 -15.31 -1.58 39.86
N ALA A 639 -16.64 -1.62 40.04
CA ALA A 639 -17.58 -1.19 39.01
C ALA A 639 -17.37 0.29 38.60
N ARG A 640 -17.16 1.18 39.58
CA ARG A 640 -16.82 2.60 39.32
C ARG A 640 -15.46 2.74 38.63
N ALA A 641 -14.46 1.95 39.03
CA ALA A 641 -13.13 1.98 38.43
C ALA A 641 -13.15 1.55 36.95
N VAL A 642 -13.85 0.46 36.63
CA VAL A 642 -14.01 -0.01 35.23
C VAL A 642 -14.64 1.05 34.34
N GLN A 643 -15.69 1.74 34.81
CA GLN A 643 -16.34 2.80 34.02
C GLN A 643 -15.38 3.96 33.73
N ALA A 644 -14.62 4.39 34.72
CA ALA A 644 -13.68 5.49 34.55
C ALA A 644 -12.49 5.10 33.66
N VAL A 645 -11.89 3.92 33.88
CA VAL A 645 -10.79 3.41 33.06
C VAL A 645 -11.24 3.16 31.62
N ALA A 646 -12.46 2.67 31.40
CA ALA A 646 -13.01 2.51 30.05
C ALA A 646 -13.11 3.86 29.31
N ALA A 647 -13.61 4.90 29.99
CA ALA A 647 -13.70 6.24 29.42
C ALA A 647 -12.33 6.81 29.04
N ASP A 648 -11.32 6.61 29.91
CA ASP A 648 -9.95 7.04 29.65
C ASP A 648 -9.34 6.23 28.48
N TRP A 649 -9.50 4.90 28.48
CA TRP A 649 -8.97 3.99 27.46
C TRP A 649 -9.56 4.26 26.07
N GLU A 650 -10.88 4.39 25.96
CA GLU A 650 -11.58 4.73 24.71
C GLU A 650 -11.18 6.13 24.18
N SER A 651 -10.60 6.97 25.04
CA SER A 651 -10.13 8.29 24.66
C SER A 651 -8.71 8.31 24.09
N GLU A 652 -7.91 7.30 24.41
CA GLU A 652 -6.45 7.28 24.17
C GLU A 652 -5.99 6.12 23.30
N ARG A 653 -6.68 4.99 23.34
CA ARG A 653 -6.25 3.72 22.76
C ARG A 653 -7.30 3.15 21.82
N PRO A 654 -6.89 2.37 20.81
CA PRO A 654 -7.82 1.61 19.99
C PRO A 654 -8.59 0.61 20.86
N VAL A 655 -9.89 0.46 20.61
CA VAL A 655 -10.73 -0.53 21.29
C VAL A 655 -11.33 -1.51 20.27
N PRO A 656 -11.59 -2.75 20.70
CA PRO A 656 -12.37 -3.70 19.92
C PRO A 656 -13.78 -3.20 19.57
N PRO A 657 -14.47 -3.85 18.61
CA PRO A 657 -15.89 -3.61 18.38
C PRO A 657 -16.70 -3.67 19.67
N ALA A 658 -17.71 -2.80 19.81
CA ALA A 658 -18.41 -2.53 21.08
C ALA A 658 -18.83 -3.78 21.88
N VAL A 659 -19.29 -4.83 21.21
CA VAL A 659 -19.71 -6.09 21.85
C VAL A 659 -18.52 -6.82 22.50
N ILE A 660 -17.38 -6.87 21.81
CA ILE A 660 -16.15 -7.50 22.32
C ILE A 660 -15.56 -6.63 23.43
N TRP A 661 -15.61 -5.31 23.25
CA TRP A 661 -15.12 -4.37 24.25
C TRP A 661 -15.90 -4.46 25.57
N SER A 662 -17.23 -4.48 25.52
CA SER A 662 -18.07 -4.68 26.71
C SER A 662 -17.72 -5.96 27.46
N ARG A 663 -17.52 -7.07 26.74
CA ARG A 663 -17.11 -8.34 27.36
C ARG A 663 -15.71 -8.25 27.97
N THR A 664 -14.79 -7.54 27.33
CA THR A 664 -13.42 -7.34 27.84
C THR A 664 -13.43 -6.56 29.15
N LEU A 665 -14.27 -5.52 29.24
CA LEU A 665 -14.49 -4.77 30.49
C LEU A 665 -15.13 -5.62 31.59
N ASP A 666 -16.09 -6.48 31.25
CA ASP A 666 -16.68 -7.43 32.20
C ASP A 666 -15.65 -8.43 32.74
N ASP A 667 -14.80 -8.98 31.87
CA ASP A 667 -13.73 -9.90 32.27
C ASP A 667 -12.72 -9.18 33.19
N ALA A 668 -12.37 -7.92 32.88
CA ALA A 668 -11.51 -7.09 33.73
C ALA A 668 -12.14 -6.80 35.10
N ARG A 669 -13.45 -6.50 35.14
CA ARG A 669 -14.22 -6.31 36.37
C ARG A 669 -14.16 -7.54 37.26
N VAL A 670 -14.41 -8.72 36.70
CA VAL A 670 -14.40 -9.99 37.44
C VAL A 670 -13.00 -10.30 37.98
N MET A 671 -11.95 -10.12 37.18
CA MET A 671 -10.57 -10.34 37.62
C MET A 671 -10.17 -9.36 38.74
N ALA A 672 -10.47 -8.07 38.57
CA ALA A 672 -10.14 -7.06 39.57
C ALA A 672 -10.87 -7.30 40.91
N GLY A 673 -12.16 -7.64 40.87
CA GLY A 673 -12.93 -8.01 42.06
C GLY A 673 -12.32 -9.21 42.79
N ARG A 674 -11.95 -10.28 42.05
CA ARG A 674 -11.29 -11.45 42.64
C ARG A 674 -9.93 -11.13 43.26
N ALA A 675 -9.14 -10.25 42.65
CA ALA A 675 -7.83 -9.87 43.17
C ALA A 675 -7.92 -9.03 44.46
N LEU A 676 -8.91 -8.14 44.57
CA LEU A 676 -9.11 -7.32 45.78
C LEU A 676 -9.80 -8.09 46.92
N SER A 677 -10.70 -9.02 46.60
CA SER A 677 -11.39 -9.86 47.59
C SER A 677 -10.63 -11.14 47.97
N TYR A 678 -9.39 -11.31 47.52
CA TYR A 678 -8.60 -12.49 47.86
C TYR A 678 -8.31 -12.53 49.37
N GLY A 679 -8.59 -13.67 50.01
CA GLY A 679 -8.62 -13.82 51.48
C GLY A 679 -7.23 -13.93 52.09
N ASP A 680 -6.65 -12.80 52.48
CA ASP A 680 -5.31 -12.73 53.06
C ASP A 680 -5.28 -12.81 54.58
N ASP A 681 -4.07 -13.01 55.11
CA ASP A 681 -3.74 -12.63 56.48
C ASP A 681 -4.03 -11.14 56.68
N VAL A 682 -5.09 -10.83 57.43
CA VAL A 682 -5.45 -9.45 57.77
C VAL A 682 -4.36 -8.85 58.65
N LEU A 683 -3.55 -7.97 58.08
CA LEU A 683 -2.59 -7.18 58.84
C LEU A 683 -3.34 -6.14 59.70
N PRO A 684 -3.17 -6.14 61.03
CA PRO A 684 -3.88 -5.20 61.90
C PRO A 684 -3.55 -3.74 61.55
N GLY A 685 -4.60 -2.94 61.34
CA GLY A 685 -4.47 -1.52 61.02
C GLY A 685 -3.71 -1.23 59.72
N ALA A 686 -3.70 -2.17 58.78
CA ALA A 686 -2.92 -2.02 57.56
C ALA A 686 -3.50 -1.00 56.58
N ARG A 687 -2.59 -0.37 55.85
CA ARG A 687 -2.88 0.54 54.73
C ARG A 687 -2.38 -0.09 53.44
N SER A 688 -3.23 -0.10 52.41
CA SER A 688 -2.91 -0.65 51.10
C SER A 688 -2.55 0.46 50.12
N TYR A 689 -1.57 0.20 49.26
CA TYR A 689 -1.10 1.12 48.23
C TYR A 689 -1.07 0.39 46.89
N GLY A 690 -1.56 1.02 45.83
CA GLY A 690 -1.58 0.48 44.47
C GLY A 690 -0.59 1.20 43.55
N GLU A 691 0.01 0.46 42.63
CA GLU A 691 0.96 0.98 41.62
C GLU A 691 2.04 1.89 42.24
N VAL A 692 2.70 1.39 43.29
CA VAL A 692 3.63 2.17 44.12
C VAL A 692 4.96 2.40 43.38
N PRO A 693 5.34 3.64 43.08
CA PRO A 693 6.61 3.94 42.42
C PRO A 693 7.81 3.74 43.35
N PHE A 694 8.95 3.36 42.79
CA PHE A 694 10.25 3.37 43.45
C PHE A 694 11.38 3.65 42.46
N GLY A 695 12.56 4.05 42.97
CA GLY A 695 13.79 4.13 42.18
C GLY A 695 13.87 5.35 41.24
N GLY A 696 13.18 6.43 41.55
CA GLY A 696 13.17 7.66 40.75
C GLY A 696 12.02 7.79 39.77
N LEU A 697 11.03 6.90 39.79
CA LEU A 697 9.82 7.03 38.96
C LEU A 697 8.79 7.96 39.58
N GLU A 698 8.13 8.74 38.73
CA GLU A 698 7.06 9.64 39.17
C GLU A 698 5.81 8.84 39.58
N PRO A 699 5.11 9.25 40.65
CA PRO A 699 3.82 8.70 41.02
C PRO A 699 2.79 8.83 39.89
N LYS A 700 2.00 7.77 39.67
CA LYS A 700 0.90 7.78 38.68
C LYS A 700 -0.33 8.59 39.15
N SER A 701 -0.31 9.11 40.38
CA SER A 701 -1.38 9.94 40.93
C SER A 701 -0.92 10.75 42.13
N ASP A 702 -1.72 11.73 42.54
CA ASP A 702 -1.50 12.57 43.73
C ASP A 702 -1.74 11.83 45.07
N ALA A 703 -1.98 10.52 45.03
CA ALA A 703 -2.13 9.71 46.24
C ALA A 703 -0.81 9.66 47.03
N GLU A 704 -0.92 9.71 48.35
CA GLU A 704 0.24 9.62 49.25
C GLU A 704 0.96 8.27 49.07
N THR A 705 2.25 8.32 48.76
CA THR A 705 3.12 7.14 48.67
C THR A 705 3.70 6.78 50.04
N PRO A 706 4.04 5.50 50.28
CA PRO A 706 4.57 5.06 51.57
C PRO A 706 6.01 5.53 51.84
N TRP A 707 6.70 6.08 50.83
CA TRP A 707 8.08 6.56 50.87
C TRP A 707 8.32 7.64 49.82
N ASP A 708 9.50 8.26 49.84
CA ASP A 708 9.98 9.14 48.78
C ASP A 708 10.34 8.32 47.53
N ALA A 709 9.54 8.45 46.48
CA ALA A 709 9.72 7.72 45.23
C ALA A 709 10.99 8.13 44.47
N SER A 710 11.57 9.29 44.78
CA SER A 710 12.81 9.79 44.15
C SER A 710 14.06 9.07 44.65
N GLU A 711 13.97 8.34 45.76
CA GLU A 711 15.09 7.60 46.34
C GLU A 711 15.56 6.48 45.39
N PRO A 712 16.86 6.43 45.05
CA PRO A 712 17.39 5.42 44.14
C PRO A 712 17.48 4.07 44.85
N VAL A 713 17.04 3.01 44.17
CA VAL A 713 17.16 1.63 44.66
C VAL A 713 18.30 0.93 43.92
N ALA A 714 19.45 0.79 44.57
CA ALA A 714 20.62 0.13 44.01
C ALA A 714 20.71 -1.33 44.46
N ILE A 715 20.85 -2.28 43.52
CA ILE A 715 21.10 -3.68 43.87
C ILE A 715 22.58 -3.83 44.27
N PRO A 716 22.89 -4.23 45.52
CA PRO A 716 24.24 -4.32 46.03
C PRO A 716 25.16 -5.12 45.11
N ASP A 717 26.40 -4.68 44.94
CA ASP A 717 27.46 -5.40 44.22
C ASP A 717 27.16 -5.80 42.76
N THR A 718 26.12 -5.25 42.13
CA THR A 718 25.83 -5.43 40.69
C THR A 718 26.07 -4.17 39.87
N GLY A 719 26.03 -3.00 40.51
CA GLY A 719 26.05 -1.69 39.86
C GLY A 719 24.77 -1.33 39.10
N PHE A 720 23.69 -2.09 39.27
CA PHE A 720 22.38 -1.76 38.70
C PHE A 720 21.53 -0.95 39.67
N ASN A 721 20.95 0.12 39.17
CA ASN A 721 19.83 0.78 39.81
C ASN A 721 18.55 0.23 39.22
N ILE A 722 17.53 0.00 40.04
CA ILE A 722 16.22 -0.47 39.60
C ILE A 722 15.13 0.56 39.90
N ALA A 723 14.12 0.55 39.05
CA ALA A 723 12.90 1.31 39.23
C ALA A 723 11.70 0.55 38.67
N GLY A 724 10.53 0.82 39.22
CA GLY A 724 9.29 0.18 38.79
C GLY A 724 8.07 0.66 39.57
N TYR A 725 6.95 0.00 39.30
CA TYR A 725 5.70 0.16 40.02
C TYR A 725 5.35 -1.18 40.66
N ILE A 726 5.15 -1.20 41.97
CA ILE A 726 4.67 -2.37 42.70
C ILE A 726 3.15 -2.39 42.63
N ASP A 727 2.56 -3.45 42.07
CA ASP A 727 1.12 -3.44 41.79
C ASP A 727 0.26 -3.24 43.04
N ARG A 728 0.57 -3.95 44.13
CA ARG A 728 -0.02 -3.70 45.46
C ARG A 728 0.98 -3.94 46.59
N LEU A 729 0.98 -3.02 47.56
CA LEU A 729 1.76 -3.08 48.79
C LEU A 729 0.83 -2.83 49.99
N ASP A 730 0.78 -3.76 50.93
CA ASP A 730 0.05 -3.58 52.20
C ASP A 730 1.07 -3.43 53.35
N ILE A 731 0.98 -2.37 54.16
CA ILE A 731 1.88 -2.12 55.30
C ILE A 731 1.05 -2.18 56.59
N SER A 732 1.49 -2.95 57.59
CA SER A 732 0.84 -3.02 58.91
C SER A 732 0.84 -1.68 59.64
N GLY A 733 -0.12 -1.46 60.54
CA GLY A 733 -0.23 -0.18 61.26
C GLY A 733 0.97 0.16 62.16
N ASP A 734 1.79 -0.83 62.53
CA ASP A 734 3.06 -0.66 63.26
C ASP A 734 4.28 -0.50 62.34
N GLY A 735 4.12 -0.60 61.02
CA GLY A 735 5.16 -0.50 60.01
C GLY A 735 6.11 -1.70 59.92
N LYS A 736 5.90 -2.77 60.69
CA LYS A 736 6.85 -3.89 60.81
C LYS A 736 6.62 -5.05 59.86
N ARG A 737 5.47 -5.08 59.17
CA ARG A 737 5.13 -6.13 58.19
C ARG A 737 4.65 -5.50 56.90
N ALA A 738 5.15 -6.02 55.78
CA ALA A 738 4.74 -5.60 54.44
C ALA A 738 4.35 -6.80 53.56
N LEU A 739 3.22 -6.72 52.86
CA LEU A 739 2.80 -7.69 51.85
C LEU A 739 2.94 -7.08 50.46
N VAL A 740 3.70 -7.74 49.60
CA VAL A 740 3.94 -7.32 48.20
C VAL A 740 3.19 -8.27 47.28
N ARG A 741 2.39 -7.72 46.37
CA ARG A 741 1.64 -8.51 45.39
C ARG A 741 1.92 -8.03 43.98
N ASP A 742 2.19 -8.99 43.12
CA ASP A 742 2.29 -8.82 41.68
C ASP A 742 1.15 -9.61 41.02
N TYR A 743 0.30 -8.90 40.28
CA TYR A 743 -0.90 -9.47 39.66
C TYR A 743 -0.57 -10.07 38.30
N LYS A 744 -1.09 -11.28 38.02
CA LYS A 744 -0.88 -11.98 36.75
C LYS A 744 -2.20 -12.41 36.12
N THR A 745 -2.57 -11.79 35.01
CA THR A 745 -3.81 -12.08 34.26
C THR A 745 -3.75 -13.35 33.41
N GLY A 746 -2.57 -13.94 33.26
CA GLY A 746 -2.32 -15.18 32.52
C GLY A 746 -2.77 -16.45 33.25
N ARG A 747 -2.37 -17.61 32.73
CA ARG A 747 -2.57 -18.90 33.42
C ARG A 747 -1.50 -19.09 34.49
N PRO A 748 -1.84 -19.66 35.67
CA PRO A 748 -0.84 -20.01 36.66
C PRO A 748 0.11 -21.10 36.14
N PRO A 749 1.37 -21.13 36.62
CA PRO A 749 2.29 -22.23 36.35
C PRO A 749 1.76 -23.54 36.96
N ARG A 750 2.25 -24.69 36.48
CA ARG A 750 1.79 -26.02 36.92
C ARG A 750 2.36 -26.47 38.28
N GLY A 751 3.26 -25.71 38.87
CA GLY A 751 3.89 -25.97 40.17
C GLY A 751 4.43 -24.68 40.79
N ASP A 752 5.01 -24.79 41.97
CA ASP A 752 5.66 -23.66 42.65
C ASP A 752 6.90 -23.22 41.85
N ILE A 753 7.11 -21.91 41.77
CA ILE A 753 8.22 -21.31 41.01
C ILE A 753 8.94 -20.30 41.90
N ARG A 754 10.28 -20.22 41.86
CA ARG A 754 11.08 -19.14 42.51
C ARG A 754 11.62 -18.16 41.48
N LEU A 755 12.33 -18.62 40.44
CA LEU A 755 12.84 -17.75 39.35
C LEU A 755 12.29 -18.11 37.97
N ASN A 756 11.75 -19.32 37.79
CA ASN A 756 11.17 -19.82 36.54
C ASN A 756 12.11 -19.63 35.33
N GLY A 757 13.38 -20.02 35.50
CA GLY A 757 14.45 -19.82 34.54
C GLY A 757 14.90 -18.35 34.40
N GLY A 758 14.60 -17.49 35.36
CA GLY A 758 14.76 -16.04 35.26
C GLY A 758 13.64 -15.32 34.51
N ARG A 759 12.49 -15.98 34.26
CA ARG A 759 11.28 -15.34 33.71
C ARG A 759 10.54 -14.51 34.76
N GLU A 760 10.71 -14.88 36.01
CA GLU A 760 10.12 -14.24 37.15
C GLU A 760 11.26 -13.64 37.98
N LEU A 761 11.30 -12.31 38.01
CA LEU A 761 12.20 -11.53 38.86
C LEU A 761 11.41 -10.48 39.64
N GLN A 762 10.14 -10.26 39.30
CA GLN A 762 9.38 -9.09 39.70
C GLN A 762 9.12 -9.12 41.21
N ARG A 763 8.60 -10.22 41.74
CA ARG A 763 8.29 -10.31 43.18
C ARG A 763 9.53 -10.19 44.07
N CYS A 764 10.66 -10.74 43.64
CA CYS A 764 11.92 -10.65 44.39
C CYS A 764 12.48 -9.21 44.35
N LEU A 765 12.50 -8.57 43.18
CA LEU A 765 12.95 -7.19 43.05
C LEU A 765 12.03 -6.20 43.78
N TYR A 766 10.71 -6.45 43.80
CA TYR A 766 9.76 -5.64 44.57
C TYR A 766 9.95 -5.83 46.08
N ALA A 767 10.14 -7.07 46.55
CA ALA A 767 10.47 -7.34 47.94
C ALA A 767 11.76 -6.61 48.36
N PHE A 768 12.78 -6.66 47.51
CA PHE A 768 14.03 -5.94 47.74
C PHE A 768 13.83 -4.43 47.80
N ALA A 769 13.09 -3.84 46.85
CA ALA A 769 12.81 -2.40 46.85
C ALA A 769 12.08 -1.95 48.13
N VAL A 770 11.11 -2.74 48.59
CA VAL A 770 10.39 -2.50 49.85
C VAL A 770 11.35 -2.56 51.04
N LYS A 771 12.25 -3.55 51.09
CA LYS A 771 13.25 -3.67 52.15
C LYS A 771 14.22 -2.49 52.16
N ALA A 772 14.71 -2.10 50.98
CA ALA A 772 15.65 -1.00 50.83
C ALA A 772 15.06 0.34 51.27
N LEU A 773 13.75 0.56 51.07
CA LEU A 773 13.08 1.83 51.35
C LEU A 773 12.42 1.90 52.73
N LEU A 774 11.95 0.78 53.29
CA LEU A 774 11.34 0.74 54.64
C LEU A 774 12.32 0.31 55.75
N GLY A 775 13.46 -0.27 55.39
CA GLY A 775 14.51 -0.69 56.32
C GLY A 775 14.53 -2.19 56.63
N ASP A 776 15.64 -2.65 57.21
CA ASP A 776 15.93 -4.07 57.43
C ASP A 776 15.04 -4.77 58.48
N ASP A 777 14.38 -3.99 59.35
CA ASP A 777 13.54 -4.51 60.44
C ASP A 777 12.12 -4.89 59.99
N VAL A 778 11.78 -4.72 58.70
CA VAL A 778 10.46 -5.02 58.14
C VAL A 778 10.40 -6.46 57.63
N ALA A 779 9.44 -7.24 58.13
CA ALA A 779 9.17 -8.58 57.63
C ALA A 779 8.33 -8.51 56.34
N ILE A 780 8.88 -9.01 55.23
CA ILE A 780 8.28 -8.90 53.89
C ILE A 780 7.79 -10.26 53.41
N SER A 781 6.57 -10.29 52.90
CA SER A 781 6.01 -11.44 52.17
C SER A 781 5.62 -11.00 50.77
N ALA A 782 6.27 -11.56 49.75
CA ALA A 782 5.99 -11.25 48.35
C ALA A 782 5.32 -12.43 47.65
N SER A 783 4.32 -12.16 46.81
CA SER A 783 3.58 -13.20 46.11
C SER A 783 3.11 -12.81 44.71
N LEU A 784 2.88 -13.83 43.87
CA LEU A 784 2.18 -13.69 42.59
C LEU A 784 0.73 -14.11 42.75
N LEU A 785 -0.21 -13.22 42.44
CA LEU A 785 -1.63 -13.54 42.47
C LEU A 785 -2.18 -13.68 41.05
N TYR A 786 -2.78 -14.82 40.75
CA TYR A 786 -3.49 -15.09 39.50
C TYR A 786 -5.01 -14.94 39.70
N PRO A 787 -5.63 -13.76 39.47
CA PRO A 787 -7.06 -13.57 39.76
C PRO A 787 -8.01 -14.40 38.89
N ARG A 788 -7.54 -14.88 37.72
CA ARG A 788 -8.35 -15.70 36.81
C ARG A 788 -8.64 -17.09 37.39
N GLU A 789 -7.63 -17.68 38.03
CA GLU A 789 -7.68 -18.95 38.75
C GLU A 789 -7.04 -18.65 40.11
N PRO A 790 -7.82 -18.41 41.19
CA PRO A 790 -7.40 -17.70 42.42
C PRO A 790 -6.28 -18.44 43.19
N VAL A 791 -5.09 -18.40 42.62
CA VAL A 791 -3.86 -19.07 43.03
C VAL A 791 -2.88 -17.98 43.42
N ASN A 792 -2.34 -18.11 44.63
CA ASN A 792 -1.34 -17.21 45.18
C ASN A 792 -0.04 -17.99 45.39
N LEU A 793 1.04 -17.57 44.73
CA LEU A 793 2.35 -18.20 44.83
C LEU A 793 3.28 -17.30 45.64
N GLN A 794 3.46 -17.62 46.91
CA GLN A 794 4.34 -16.88 47.81
C GLN A 794 5.81 -17.22 47.55
N LEU A 795 6.69 -16.22 47.67
CA LEU A 795 8.12 -16.43 47.57
C LEU A 795 8.69 -16.87 48.92
N ASP A 796 9.18 -18.10 48.98
CA ASP A 796 9.93 -18.61 50.12
C ASP A 796 11.31 -17.96 50.18
N ASP A 797 11.68 -17.45 51.37
CA ASP A 797 12.97 -16.80 51.66
C ASP A 797 13.41 -15.76 50.61
N PRO A 798 12.76 -14.58 50.56
CA PRO A 798 13.07 -13.53 49.60
C PRO A 798 14.53 -13.05 49.63
N GLU A 799 15.20 -13.17 50.77
CA GLU A 799 16.60 -12.73 50.95
C GLU A 799 17.57 -13.68 50.27
N ALA A 800 17.40 -15.00 50.47
CA ALA A 800 18.21 -16.00 49.77
C ALA A 800 18.03 -15.93 48.24
N VAL A 801 16.80 -15.69 47.78
CA VAL A 801 16.50 -15.52 46.34
C VAL A 801 17.18 -14.26 45.79
N LEU A 802 17.21 -13.16 46.56
CA LEU A 802 17.87 -11.93 46.15
C LEU A 802 19.39 -12.08 46.03
N GLU A 803 20.03 -12.81 46.95
CA GLU A 803 21.46 -13.12 46.86
C GLU A 803 21.76 -13.92 45.58
N GLU A 804 20.90 -14.89 45.26
CA GLU A 804 20.99 -15.70 44.04
C GLU A 804 20.89 -14.83 42.77
N ILE A 805 19.87 -13.96 42.68
CA ILE A 805 19.68 -13.02 41.57
C ILE A 805 20.87 -12.05 41.45
N THR A 806 21.39 -11.56 42.57
CA THR A 806 22.54 -10.65 42.62
C THR A 806 23.76 -11.27 41.96
N GLY A 807 24.01 -12.56 42.21
CA GLY A 807 25.05 -13.34 41.52
C GLY A 807 24.86 -13.34 40.00
N TYR A 808 23.67 -13.72 39.53
CA TYR A 808 23.38 -13.79 38.09
C TYR A 808 23.46 -12.42 37.40
N LEU A 809 22.98 -11.35 38.05
CA LEU A 809 23.04 -9.99 37.51
C LEU A 809 24.48 -9.47 37.39
N ARG A 810 25.33 -9.75 38.39
CA ARG A 810 26.75 -9.40 38.35
C ARG A 810 27.45 -10.13 37.19
N ALA A 811 27.19 -11.42 37.04
CA ALA A 811 27.70 -12.22 35.94
C ALA A 811 27.22 -11.67 34.58
N ALA A 812 25.93 -11.29 34.47
CA ALA A 812 25.34 -10.79 33.23
C ALA A 812 25.94 -9.46 32.81
N ARG A 813 26.16 -8.56 33.77
CA ARG A 813 26.86 -7.29 33.53
C ARG A 813 28.28 -7.53 33.02
N SER A 814 29.04 -8.40 33.68
CA SER A 814 30.42 -8.72 33.28
C SER A 814 30.47 -9.37 31.90
N SER A 815 29.58 -10.33 31.63
CA SER A 815 29.51 -11.04 30.35
C SER A 815 29.16 -10.10 29.19
N LEU A 816 28.14 -9.25 29.37
CA LEU A 816 27.74 -8.31 28.33
C LEU A 816 28.79 -7.21 28.11
N ALA A 817 29.39 -6.68 29.19
CA ALA A 817 30.52 -5.74 29.09
C ALA A 817 31.73 -6.37 28.39
N GLY A 818 31.98 -7.67 28.62
CA GLY A 818 32.98 -8.47 27.89
C GLY A 818 32.64 -8.75 26.42
N GLY A 819 31.49 -8.28 25.94
CA GLY A 819 31.09 -8.32 24.54
C GLY A 819 30.20 -9.51 24.14
N ALA A 820 29.66 -10.27 25.10
CA ALA A 820 28.79 -11.41 24.82
C ALA A 820 27.30 -11.02 24.76
N ALA A 821 26.89 -10.32 23.70
CA ALA A 821 25.47 -10.01 23.45
C ALA A 821 24.77 -11.19 22.73
N LEU A 822 24.72 -12.35 23.38
CA LEU A 822 24.33 -13.62 22.78
C LEU A 822 22.82 -13.90 22.89
N PRO A 823 22.24 -14.73 22.00
CA PRO A 823 20.85 -15.17 22.15
C PRO A 823 20.70 -16.00 23.43
N GLY A 824 19.50 -16.01 24.02
CA GLY A 824 19.19 -16.82 25.19
C GLY A 824 17.93 -17.68 24.96
N PRO A 825 17.37 -18.30 26.01
CA PRO A 825 16.25 -19.22 25.90
C PRO A 825 14.95 -18.56 25.40
N ASP A 826 14.81 -17.23 25.50
CA ASP A 826 13.67 -16.50 24.95
C ASP A 826 13.91 -16.02 23.49
N SER A 827 15.01 -16.41 22.83
CA SER A 827 15.30 -16.01 21.44
C SER A 827 14.56 -16.86 20.40
N GLY A 828 13.93 -16.19 19.42
CA GLY A 828 13.35 -16.80 18.23
C GLY A 828 12.06 -17.60 18.43
N GLY A 829 11.44 -17.52 19.61
CA GLY A 829 10.12 -18.08 19.90
C GLY A 829 8.98 -17.11 19.60
N ASP A 830 7.74 -17.54 19.82
CA ASP A 830 6.52 -16.76 19.51
C ASP A 830 6.38 -15.46 20.34
N TYR A 831 7.15 -15.34 21.43
CA TYR A 831 7.15 -14.18 22.34
C TYR A 831 8.43 -13.35 22.22
N ASP A 832 9.24 -13.56 21.17
CA ASP A 832 10.37 -12.70 20.85
C ASP A 832 9.94 -11.68 19.79
N ASP A 833 9.58 -10.48 20.25
CA ASP A 833 9.11 -9.35 19.43
C ASP A 833 10.07 -8.99 18.27
N LEU A 834 11.34 -9.41 18.39
CA LEU A 834 12.40 -9.15 17.43
C LEU A 834 12.88 -10.43 16.71
N ALA A 835 12.10 -11.52 16.75
CA ALA A 835 12.41 -12.78 16.07
C ALA A 835 12.65 -12.61 14.56
N PHE A 836 12.07 -11.58 13.93
CA PHE A 836 12.28 -11.26 12.52
C PHE A 836 13.74 -10.92 12.19
N ALA A 837 14.52 -10.46 13.16
CA ALA A 837 15.95 -10.20 12.99
C ALA A 837 16.82 -11.47 13.03
N LEU A 838 16.24 -12.63 13.37
CA LEU A 838 16.91 -13.93 13.40
C LEU A 838 16.65 -14.72 12.10
N PRO A 839 17.47 -15.75 11.79
CA PRO A 839 17.21 -16.64 10.67
C PRO A 839 15.82 -17.29 10.74
N ALA A 840 15.24 -17.58 9.57
CA ALA A 840 13.96 -18.29 9.50
C ALA A 840 13.99 -19.60 10.31
N ASN A 841 12.94 -19.85 11.10
CA ASN A 841 12.84 -20.99 12.02
C ASN A 841 13.98 -21.02 13.07
N ALA A 842 14.33 -19.84 13.60
CA ALA A 842 15.43 -19.65 14.54
C ALA A 842 15.35 -20.58 15.76
N SER A 843 14.19 -20.61 16.44
CA SER A 843 13.99 -21.44 17.64
C SER A 843 14.30 -22.91 17.42
N ALA A 844 13.82 -23.49 16.31
CA ALA A 844 14.00 -24.92 16.06
C ALA A 844 15.40 -25.29 15.51
N THR A 845 16.16 -24.33 14.97
CA THR A 845 17.42 -24.61 14.26
C THR A 845 18.60 -23.82 14.80
N TYR A 846 18.65 -22.52 14.54
CA TYR A 846 19.73 -21.62 14.93
C TYR A 846 19.95 -21.60 16.45
N CYS A 847 18.90 -21.33 17.24
CA CYS A 847 19.00 -21.24 18.69
C CYS A 847 19.47 -22.58 19.28
N LYS A 848 18.84 -23.71 18.90
CA LYS A 848 19.25 -25.05 19.34
C LYS A 848 20.71 -25.38 19.01
N ARG A 849 21.19 -24.96 17.84
CA ARG A 849 22.56 -25.21 17.39
C ARG A 849 23.58 -24.42 18.18
N LYS A 850 23.29 -23.14 18.47
CA LYS A 850 24.21 -22.21 19.15
C LYS A 850 24.17 -22.35 20.68
N MET A 851 23.05 -22.82 21.24
CA MET A 851 22.82 -22.83 22.69
C MET A 851 23.94 -23.47 23.53
N PRO A 852 24.56 -24.61 23.12
CA PRO A 852 25.66 -25.18 23.90
C PRO A 852 26.87 -24.23 24.01
N ALA A 853 27.33 -23.66 22.89
CA ALA A 853 28.45 -22.73 22.89
C ALA A 853 28.09 -21.40 23.60
N VAL A 854 26.84 -20.95 23.45
CA VAL A 854 26.30 -19.80 24.19
C VAL A 854 26.34 -20.04 25.70
N THR A 855 25.89 -21.20 26.17
CA THR A 855 25.87 -21.56 27.60
C THR A 855 27.29 -21.57 28.15
N GLU A 856 28.24 -22.16 27.41
CA GLU A 856 29.66 -22.15 27.77
C GLU A 856 30.22 -20.72 27.86
N ARG A 857 29.88 -19.86 26.89
CA ARG A 857 30.38 -18.48 26.83
C ARG A 857 29.76 -17.57 27.88
N LEU A 858 28.48 -17.76 28.20
CA LEU A 858 27.74 -16.99 29.19
C LEU A 858 28.04 -17.45 30.63
N GLY A 859 28.50 -18.69 30.81
CA GLY A 859 28.98 -19.21 32.10
C GLY A 859 27.89 -19.13 33.18
N GLU A 860 28.21 -18.45 34.29
CA GLU A 860 27.30 -18.26 35.44
C GLU A 860 25.96 -17.62 35.06
N VAL A 861 25.92 -16.79 33.99
CA VAL A 861 24.66 -16.17 33.54
C VAL A 861 23.65 -17.22 33.09
N ALA A 862 24.10 -18.30 32.45
CA ALA A 862 23.21 -19.33 31.92
C ALA A 862 22.61 -20.23 33.01
N GLN A 863 23.21 -20.26 34.21
CA GLN A 863 22.69 -21.04 35.35
C GLN A 863 21.30 -20.57 35.78
N VAL A 864 20.98 -19.27 35.61
CA VAL A 864 19.64 -18.75 35.89
C VAL A 864 18.54 -19.44 35.09
N TRP A 865 18.87 -20.03 33.93
CA TRP A 865 17.89 -20.71 33.08
C TRP A 865 17.43 -22.05 33.65
N GLU A 866 18.19 -22.61 34.60
CA GLU A 866 17.89 -23.86 35.30
C GLU A 866 17.27 -23.62 36.69
N ALA A 867 17.22 -22.37 37.16
CA ALA A 867 16.63 -22.02 38.45
C ALA A 867 15.09 -22.03 38.38
N GLU A 868 14.43 -23.00 39.04
CA GLU A 868 12.96 -23.16 39.05
C GLU A 868 12.21 -22.05 39.78
#